data_AF-A0A7K8C9I1-F1
#
_entry.id   AF-A0A7K8C9I1-F1
#
_cell.length_a   1.000
_cell.length_b   1.000
_cell.length_c   1.000
_cell.angle_alpha   90.00
_cell.angle_beta   90.00
_cell.angle_gamma   90.00
#
_symmetry.space_group_name_H-M   'P 1'
#
loop_
_entity.id
_entity.type
_entity.pdbx_description
1 polymer ?
#
loop_
_entity_poly.entity_id
_entity_poly.type
_entity_poly.pdbx_seq_one_letter_code
_entity_poly.pdbx_strand_id
1 'polypeptide(L)'
;FFLFCLVVCDSLEDHVSGAGTRCPLGYFPCGNITKCLPQQLHCNGEDDCGNRADEDNCEDNNGWSLQFDKHYTKDKYNKLKSLYAFQTKTPECLAGDVPAECTCQGLEVFCDAAKLRVVPSVSSNITVMSLQRNLLRKLSADVFKKYQDLKNLYLQNNKIRAISERAFRGLFNLTKLYLSNNKITNLEPFVFADLHRLEWLIIENNRINRIYPLTFYGLKSLILLEMMNNSLARLPDKPLCQYMPRLNWLDLEGNHIHHVRNATFISCSTLTVLVMRRNKISSLNENSFSSLQMLDELDLASNRIESLPPYIFKELKELSQLNLSYNPIKKIQIDQFDFLIKLKSLSLEGIEIANIQRRMFRPLRNLSHIYFKKFQYCGYAPHVRSCKPNTDGISSLENLLASIIQRVFVWVVSAITCFGNIFVICMRPYIRSENKLHAISIMSLCCADCLMGIYLFVIGAFDLKYRGEYNKHAQLWMDSIHCQLVGSLAILSTEVSVLLLTYLTLEKYICIVYPFRCLKPRKCRTISILVLIWIIGFAVAFIPLSNKEFFRNYYGTNGVCFPLHSEQSESSGSQIYSVVIFLGVNLAAFIIIVFSYGSMFYSVHQTAIMATEIRNHIKKEMILAKRFFFIVFTDALCWIPIFILKLLSLLRVEIPGTITSWVVIFILPINSALNPLLYTLTTRPFKEMIHQVWYNYRQRRSKRGKGSQKPYGPSFIWVEMWPMHEITPKVTKPVLCTDSSDASVTTQTTRLNSYT
;
A
#
# COMPACT_ATOMS: atom_id res chain seq x y z
N PHE A 1 -46.06 -2.62 17.45
CA PHE A 1 -46.47 -1.41 16.72
C PHE A 1 -46.98 -0.28 17.63
N PHE A 2 -46.68 -0.22 18.94
CA PHE A 2 -47.11 0.93 19.77
C PHE A 2 -46.21 1.22 21.00
N LEU A 3 -44.95 0.76 20.99
CA LEU A 3 -44.00 1.03 22.09
C LEU A 3 -42.56 1.29 21.61
N PHE A 4 -42.40 1.80 20.38
CA PHE A 4 -41.09 2.16 19.80
C PHE A 4 -40.99 3.64 19.40
N CYS A 5 -42.02 4.45 19.71
CA CYS A 5 -42.07 5.88 19.36
C CYS A 5 -41.56 6.82 20.48
N LEU A 6 -40.99 6.31 21.57
CA LEU A 6 -40.56 7.14 22.71
C LEU A 6 -39.04 7.37 22.83
N VAL A 7 -38.25 7.05 21.81
CA VAL A 7 -36.79 7.35 21.79
C VAL A 7 -36.33 8.12 20.55
N VAL A 8 -37.26 8.57 19.69
CA VAL A 8 -36.93 9.30 18.43
C VAL A 8 -37.64 10.66 18.31
N CYS A 9 -38.08 11.24 19.43
CA CYS A 9 -38.49 12.64 19.48
C CYS A 9 -37.76 13.34 20.62
N ASP A 10 -36.55 13.77 20.32
CA ASP A 10 -35.98 14.95 20.98
C ASP A 10 -35.38 15.82 19.86
N SER A 11 -36.27 16.60 19.26
CA SER A 11 -35.97 17.67 18.32
C SER A 11 -36.81 18.88 18.72
N LEU A 12 -36.16 20.06 18.66
CA LEU A 12 -36.58 21.40 19.06
C LEU A 12 -36.23 21.71 20.53
N GLU A 13 -35.47 22.75 20.88
CA GLU A 13 -35.41 24.08 20.30
C GLU A 13 -34.12 24.77 20.81
N ASP A 14 -33.31 25.34 19.92
CA ASP A 14 -32.35 26.37 20.31
C ASP A 14 -32.40 27.46 19.24
N HIS A 15 -33.37 28.35 19.40
CA HIS A 15 -33.44 29.65 18.74
C HIS A 15 -32.34 30.55 19.34
N VAL A 16 -31.18 30.64 18.68
CA VAL A 16 -30.27 31.77 18.84
C VAL A 16 -29.75 32.21 17.47
N SER A 17 -30.02 33.47 17.19
CA SER A 17 -29.75 34.25 15.99
C SER A 17 -28.25 34.27 15.62
N GLY A 18 -27.93 33.97 14.37
CA GLY A 18 -26.60 34.15 13.79
C GLY A 18 -26.45 33.40 12.48
N ALA A 19 -26.35 34.14 11.37
CA ALA A 19 -26.27 33.60 10.01
C ALA A 19 -25.08 32.65 9.82
N GLY A 20 -25.38 31.37 9.65
CA GLY A 20 -24.45 30.32 9.24
C GLY A 20 -25.23 29.05 8.95
N THR A 21 -25.14 28.55 7.72
CA THR A 21 -25.84 27.34 7.27
C THR A 21 -25.45 26.15 8.17
N ARG A 22 -26.33 25.69 9.07
CA ARG A 22 -26.07 24.51 9.91
C ARG A 22 -26.25 23.25 9.06
N CYS A 23 -25.14 22.67 8.61
CA CYS A 23 -25.14 21.37 7.93
C CYS A 23 -25.37 20.22 8.94
N PRO A 24 -25.98 19.11 8.50
CA PRO A 24 -26.13 17.92 9.34
C PRO A 24 -24.76 17.31 9.70
N LEU A 25 -24.70 16.52 10.78
CA LEU A 25 -23.46 15.86 11.21
C LEU A 25 -22.85 15.02 10.08
N GLY A 26 -21.54 15.19 9.83
CA GLY A 26 -20.86 14.57 8.70
C GLY A 26 -20.87 15.40 7.41
N TYR A 27 -21.53 16.57 7.41
CA TYR A 27 -21.57 17.50 6.29
C TYR A 27 -21.02 18.87 6.70
N PHE A 28 -20.33 19.53 5.77
CA PHE A 28 -19.73 20.85 5.98
C PHE A 28 -20.14 21.80 4.86
N PRO A 29 -20.27 23.11 5.15
CA PRO A 29 -20.71 24.07 4.15
C PRO A 29 -19.61 24.38 3.12
N CYS A 30 -20.03 24.58 1.87
CA CYS A 30 -19.20 25.07 0.76
C CYS A 30 -18.88 26.56 0.92
N GLY A 31 -18.06 26.91 1.92
CA GLY A 31 -17.78 28.30 2.26
C GLY A 31 -19.06 29.05 2.66
N ASN A 32 -19.35 30.16 1.98
CA ASN A 32 -20.53 30.99 2.26
C ASN A 32 -21.81 30.55 1.52
N ILE A 33 -21.77 29.42 0.79
CA ILE A 33 -22.93 28.89 0.06
C ILE A 33 -23.78 28.03 1.02
N THR A 34 -25.09 27.97 0.79
CA THR A 34 -26.01 27.09 1.54
C THR A 34 -25.84 25.59 1.20
N LYS A 35 -24.92 25.25 0.29
CA LYS A 35 -24.62 23.88 -0.13
C LYS A 35 -23.74 23.21 0.94
N CYS A 36 -24.18 22.07 1.43
CA CYS A 36 -23.44 21.22 2.35
C CYS A 36 -22.87 20.03 1.58
N LEU A 37 -21.57 19.77 1.73
CA LEU A 37 -20.93 18.57 1.19
C LEU A 37 -20.63 17.58 2.32
N PRO A 38 -20.72 16.27 2.06
CA PRO A 38 -20.25 15.27 3.00
C PRO A 38 -18.73 15.42 3.22
N GLN A 39 -18.27 15.08 4.43
CA GLN A 39 -16.85 15.08 4.87
C GLN A 39 -15.86 14.51 3.85
N GLN A 40 -16.33 13.59 3.01
CA GLN A 40 -15.54 12.77 2.11
C GLN A 40 -15.15 13.48 0.81
N LEU A 41 -15.96 14.48 0.42
CA LEU A 41 -15.72 15.32 -0.75
C LEU A 41 -14.89 16.55 -0.41
N HIS A 42 -14.51 16.72 0.86
CA HIS A 42 -13.54 17.74 1.23
C HIS A 42 -12.12 17.23 1.01
N CYS A 43 -11.29 18.08 0.38
CA CYS A 43 -9.88 17.82 0.17
C CYS A 43 -9.62 16.53 -0.62
N ASN A 44 -10.46 16.28 -1.63
CA ASN A 44 -10.36 15.14 -2.53
C ASN A 44 -9.63 15.51 -3.85
N GLY A 45 -9.30 16.79 -4.06
CA GLY A 45 -8.65 17.29 -5.27
C GLY A 45 -9.61 17.63 -6.42
N GLU A 46 -10.93 17.54 -6.19
CA GLU A 46 -11.98 17.90 -7.14
C GLU A 46 -12.80 19.08 -6.60
N ASP A 47 -13.29 19.96 -7.48
CA ASP A 47 -14.11 21.12 -7.09
C ASP A 47 -15.60 20.73 -7.08
N ASP A 48 -16.05 20.14 -5.97
CA ASP A 48 -17.44 19.73 -5.75
C ASP A 48 -18.33 20.90 -5.33
N CYS A 49 -17.75 21.97 -4.77
CA CYS A 49 -18.48 23.18 -4.41
C CYS A 49 -18.76 24.12 -5.60
N GLY A 50 -17.98 24.04 -6.68
CA GLY A 50 -18.02 24.95 -7.84
C GLY A 50 -17.30 26.29 -7.61
N ASN A 51 -16.74 26.49 -6.41
CA ASN A 51 -15.96 27.66 -6.01
C ASN A 51 -14.64 27.28 -5.33
N ARG A 52 -14.24 26.00 -5.37
CA ARG A 52 -13.07 25.40 -4.72
C ARG A 52 -13.00 25.56 -3.20
N ALA A 53 -14.09 25.97 -2.54
CA ALA A 53 -14.09 26.18 -1.09
C ALA A 53 -13.92 24.88 -0.28
N ASP A 54 -14.24 23.75 -0.89
CA ASP A 54 -13.98 22.39 -0.41
C ASP A 54 -12.52 21.98 -0.44
N GLU A 55 -11.75 22.54 -1.38
CA GLU A 55 -10.30 22.32 -1.56
C GLU A 55 -9.44 23.40 -0.88
N ASP A 56 -10.07 24.43 -0.32
CA ASP A 56 -9.41 25.44 0.49
C ASP A 56 -9.07 24.92 1.89
N ASN A 57 -7.84 25.19 2.35
CA ASN A 57 -7.29 24.78 3.66
C ASN A 57 -7.23 23.26 3.89
N CYS A 58 -6.92 22.51 2.83
CA CYS A 58 -6.74 21.06 2.90
C CYS A 58 -5.39 20.61 3.45
N GLU A 59 -4.41 21.50 3.43
CA GLU A 59 -3.14 21.29 4.10
C GLU A 59 -3.32 21.49 5.61
N ASP A 60 -2.82 20.52 6.38
CA ASP A 60 -2.76 20.64 7.83
C ASP A 60 -1.59 21.55 8.23
N ASN A 61 -1.79 22.83 7.96
CA ASN A 61 -0.90 23.91 8.37
C ASN A 61 -1.22 24.35 9.81
N ASN A 62 -1.77 23.46 10.65
CA ASN A 62 -1.94 23.74 12.06
C ASN A 62 -0.58 23.66 12.78
N GLY A 63 -0.57 24.03 14.07
CA GLY A 63 0.64 24.07 14.87
C GLY A 63 1.57 25.22 14.52
N TRP A 64 2.85 25.00 14.74
CA TRP A 64 3.83 26.08 14.75
C TRP A 64 4.30 26.49 13.35
N SER A 65 4.11 25.69 12.30
CA SER A 65 4.37 26.11 10.92
C SER A 65 3.68 27.46 10.58
N LEU A 66 2.41 27.62 10.97
CA LEU A 66 1.63 28.85 10.84
C LEU A 66 2.13 29.99 11.74
N GLN A 67 2.60 29.67 12.94
CA GLN A 67 3.11 30.65 13.90
C GLN A 67 4.51 31.13 13.50
N PHE A 68 5.36 30.24 13.02
CA PHE A 68 6.69 30.51 12.51
C PHE A 68 6.62 31.46 11.31
N ASP A 69 5.70 31.22 10.38
CA ASP A 69 5.52 32.09 9.22
C ASP A 69 5.02 33.49 9.59
N LYS A 70 4.11 33.59 10.57
CA LYS A 70 3.60 34.88 11.06
C LYS A 70 4.62 35.66 11.89
N HIS A 71 5.39 35.00 12.74
CA HIS A 71 6.36 35.66 13.64
C HIS A 71 7.74 35.87 13.01
N TYR A 72 8.20 34.98 12.14
CA TYR A 72 9.60 34.95 11.69
C TYR A 72 9.79 35.06 10.17
N THR A 73 8.83 34.61 9.34
CA THR A 73 8.92 34.75 7.87
C THR A 73 8.57 36.16 7.37
N LYS A 74 7.79 36.95 8.13
CA LYS A 74 7.60 38.38 7.85
C LYS A 74 8.93 39.15 7.87
N ASP A 75 9.83 38.77 8.76
CA ASP A 75 11.19 39.33 8.86
C ASP A 75 12.08 38.83 7.70
N LYS A 76 11.95 37.55 7.32
CA LYS A 76 12.68 36.98 6.18
C LYS A 76 12.20 37.52 4.83
N TYR A 77 10.91 37.74 4.62
CA TYR A 77 10.36 38.27 3.37
C TYR A 77 10.66 39.78 3.23
N ASN A 78 10.63 40.54 4.32
CA ASN A 78 11.11 41.93 4.33
C ASN A 78 12.63 42.01 4.09
N LYS A 79 13.42 41.04 4.60
CA LYS A 79 14.87 40.98 4.41
C LYS A 79 15.29 40.40 3.05
N LEU A 80 14.52 39.47 2.48
CA LEU A 80 14.73 38.92 1.14
C LEU A 80 14.30 39.94 0.06
N LYS A 81 13.23 40.70 0.31
CA LYS A 81 12.89 41.89 -0.49
C LYS A 81 13.99 42.95 -0.40
N SER A 82 14.73 43.04 0.72
CA SER A 82 15.94 43.88 0.84
C SER A 82 17.18 43.29 0.14
N LEU A 83 17.24 41.98 -0.10
CA LEU A 83 18.35 41.31 -0.81
C LEU A 83 18.15 41.27 -2.33
N TYR A 84 16.90 41.36 -2.80
CA TYR A 84 16.55 41.48 -4.22
C TYR A 84 16.11 42.90 -4.63
N ALA A 85 15.95 43.83 -3.69
CA ALA A 85 15.90 45.27 -3.99
C ALA A 85 17.31 45.81 -4.13
N PHE A 86 17.85 45.70 -5.34
CA PHE A 86 19.05 46.40 -5.75
C PHE A 86 18.77 47.91 -5.71
N GLN A 87 19.21 48.61 -4.66
CA GLN A 87 19.94 49.88 -4.77
C GLN A 87 20.38 50.45 -3.41
N THR A 88 21.67 50.78 -3.37
CA THR A 88 22.34 51.78 -2.52
C THR A 88 22.44 51.51 -1.02
N LYS A 89 23.38 50.64 -0.62
CA LYS A 89 24.24 50.90 0.55
C LYS A 89 25.69 50.67 0.15
N THR A 90 26.53 51.64 0.47
CA THR A 90 27.94 51.77 0.08
C THR A 90 28.73 50.46 0.23
N PRO A 91 29.55 50.07 -0.76
CA PRO A 91 30.26 48.79 -0.81
C PRO A 91 31.66 48.88 -0.16
N GLU A 92 31.82 49.72 0.87
CA GLU A 92 33.12 49.83 1.54
C GLU A 92 33.20 48.81 2.67
N CYS A 93 34.24 47.96 2.61
CA CYS A 93 34.53 47.02 3.68
C CYS A 93 35.04 47.80 4.89
N LEU A 94 34.21 47.91 5.93
CA LEU A 94 34.58 48.52 7.21
C LEU A 94 35.23 47.49 8.15
N ALA A 95 35.40 46.24 7.70
CA ALA A 95 35.97 45.13 8.45
C ALA A 95 37.51 44.98 8.31
N GLY A 96 38.20 45.95 7.71
CA GLY A 96 39.66 45.95 7.54
C GLY A 96 40.17 44.93 6.51
N ASP A 97 41.40 44.46 6.68
CA ASP A 97 41.99 43.42 5.82
C ASP A 97 41.27 42.08 5.99
N VAL A 98 40.65 41.61 4.91
CA VAL A 98 39.89 40.36 4.83
C VAL A 98 40.59 39.44 3.82
N PRO A 99 40.67 38.11 4.05
CA PRO A 99 41.30 37.19 3.09
C PRO A 99 40.70 37.29 1.70
N ALA A 100 41.51 37.08 0.65
CA ALA A 100 41.07 37.23 -0.75
C ALA A 100 39.93 36.26 -1.12
N GLU A 101 39.82 35.13 -0.42
CA GLU A 101 38.76 34.15 -0.61
C GLU A 101 37.45 34.51 0.09
N CYS A 102 37.40 35.63 0.80
CA CYS A 102 36.26 36.11 1.57
C CYS A 102 35.68 37.40 0.98
N THR A 103 34.36 37.53 1.04
CA THR A 103 33.63 38.74 0.63
C THR A 103 33.27 39.57 1.86
N CYS A 104 33.36 40.89 1.76
CA CYS A 104 33.05 41.81 2.84
C CYS A 104 32.00 42.84 2.40
N GLN A 105 30.99 43.07 3.24
CA GLN A 105 29.97 44.09 3.02
C GLN A 105 29.73 44.86 4.33
N GLY A 106 30.27 46.08 4.44
CA GLY A 106 30.21 46.86 5.68
C GLY A 106 30.92 46.14 6.84
N LEU A 107 30.14 45.64 7.82
CA LEU A 107 30.62 44.90 9.01
C LEU A 107 30.28 43.40 8.94
N GLU A 108 29.89 42.91 7.78
CA GLU A 108 29.54 41.51 7.53
C GLU A 108 30.63 40.84 6.69
N VAL A 109 31.14 39.70 7.16
CA VAL A 109 32.21 38.94 6.48
C VAL A 109 31.69 37.57 6.08
N PHE A 110 31.82 37.23 4.79
CA PHE A 110 31.37 35.98 4.18
C PHE A 110 32.54 35.23 3.56
N CYS A 111 32.99 34.16 4.22
CA CYS A 111 34.05 33.26 3.75
C CYS A 111 33.49 31.89 3.38
N ASP A 112 32.48 31.86 2.54
CA ASP A 112 31.75 30.63 2.23
C ASP A 112 32.52 29.78 1.20
N ALA A 113 32.66 28.47 1.46
CA ALA A 113 33.37 27.54 0.57
C ALA A 113 34.84 27.90 0.23
N ALA A 114 35.48 28.73 1.06
CA ALA A 114 36.88 29.17 0.93
C ALA A 114 37.92 28.10 1.32
N LYS A 115 37.51 26.84 1.54
CA LYS A 115 38.37 25.70 1.94
C LYS A 115 39.19 25.96 3.21
N LEU A 116 38.72 26.86 4.09
CA LEU A 116 39.43 27.27 5.29
C LEU A 116 39.55 26.13 6.31
N ARG A 117 40.73 25.98 6.93
CA ARG A 117 41.00 24.99 7.99
C ARG A 117 40.99 25.60 9.40
N VAL A 118 41.13 26.92 9.48
CA VAL A 118 41.17 27.73 10.71
C VAL A 118 40.28 28.95 10.51
N VAL A 119 39.73 29.49 11.60
CA VAL A 119 38.98 30.75 11.60
C VAL A 119 39.91 31.90 11.18
N PRO A 120 39.55 32.71 10.16
CA PRO A 120 40.38 33.82 9.72
C PRO A 120 40.38 34.96 10.76
N SER A 121 41.49 35.69 10.80
CA SER A 121 41.63 36.86 11.68
C SER A 121 41.19 38.11 10.92
N VAL A 122 40.03 38.68 11.28
CA VAL A 122 39.48 39.93 10.71
C VAL A 122 39.26 40.99 11.78
N SER A 123 38.76 42.19 11.44
CA SER A 123 38.46 43.27 12.40
C SER A 123 37.52 42.82 13.54
N SER A 124 37.69 43.40 14.72
CA SER A 124 36.89 43.11 15.92
C SER A 124 35.44 43.57 15.84
N ASN A 125 35.15 44.58 15.02
CA ASN A 125 33.87 45.30 15.01
C ASN A 125 32.81 44.64 14.11
N ILE A 126 33.06 43.42 13.65
CA ILE A 126 32.16 42.69 12.77
C ILE A 126 30.88 42.27 13.51
N THR A 127 29.77 42.29 12.79
CA THR A 127 28.46 41.91 13.33
C THR A 127 27.97 40.56 12.80
N VAL A 128 28.48 40.14 11.63
CA VAL A 128 28.15 38.85 11.02
C VAL A 128 29.43 38.20 10.52
N MET A 129 29.60 36.92 10.83
CA MET A 129 30.69 36.09 10.33
C MET A 129 30.12 34.80 9.76
N SER A 130 30.28 34.60 8.46
CA SER A 130 29.93 33.36 7.78
C SER A 130 31.16 32.57 7.37
N LEU A 131 31.29 31.36 7.89
CA LEU A 131 32.37 30.41 7.60
C LEU A 131 31.81 29.06 7.13
N GLN A 132 30.63 29.06 6.50
CA GLN A 132 29.97 27.83 6.09
C GLN A 132 30.69 27.11 4.94
N ARG A 133 30.48 25.80 4.84
CA ARG A 133 31.03 24.94 3.77
C ARG A 133 32.57 24.92 3.70
N ASN A 134 33.23 25.08 4.84
CA ASN A 134 34.69 25.04 4.95
C ASN A 134 35.20 23.69 5.48
N LEU A 135 36.48 23.63 5.85
CA LEU A 135 37.18 22.44 6.31
C LEU A 135 37.60 22.54 7.79
N LEU A 136 36.93 23.39 8.59
CA LEU A 136 37.22 23.57 10.01
C LEU A 136 37.06 22.25 10.76
N ARG A 137 38.05 21.85 11.56
CA ARG A 137 38.04 20.57 12.30
C ARG A 137 37.82 20.72 13.80
N LYS A 138 38.20 21.85 14.38
CA LYS A 138 38.09 22.14 15.82
C LYS A 138 37.93 23.63 16.05
N LEU A 139 37.23 24.00 17.12
CA LEU A 139 37.19 25.37 17.63
C LEU A 139 38.04 25.42 18.91
N SER A 140 39.18 26.13 18.84
CA SER A 140 40.08 26.32 19.97
C SER A 140 39.52 27.32 20.98
N ALA A 141 40.06 27.29 22.20
CA ALA A 141 39.73 28.27 23.23
C ALA A 141 39.94 29.71 22.73
N ASP A 142 39.03 30.60 23.11
CA ASP A 142 39.10 32.04 22.88
C ASP A 142 39.19 32.47 21.39
N VAL A 143 38.89 31.58 20.44
CA VAL A 143 39.04 31.84 18.99
C VAL A 143 38.18 33.00 18.48
N PHE A 144 37.04 33.25 19.12
CA PHE A 144 36.14 34.36 18.78
C PHE A 144 36.17 35.53 19.78
N LYS A 145 37.07 35.50 20.78
CA LYS A 145 37.06 36.43 21.92
C LYS A 145 37.16 37.91 21.53
N LYS A 146 37.78 38.22 20.39
CA LYS A 146 37.92 39.59 19.89
C LYS A 146 36.65 40.15 19.24
N TYR A 147 35.67 39.32 18.90
CA TYR A 147 34.47 39.71 18.14
C TYR A 147 33.27 39.97 19.05
N GLN A 148 33.38 40.92 19.99
CA GLN A 148 32.37 41.14 21.03
C GLN A 148 31.02 41.66 20.49
N ASP A 149 31.04 42.32 19.32
CA ASP A 149 29.86 42.85 18.64
C ASP A 149 29.19 41.87 17.68
N LEU A 150 29.71 40.64 17.59
CA LEU A 150 29.19 39.61 16.69
C LEU A 150 27.78 39.20 17.10
N LYS A 151 26.83 39.31 16.17
CA LYS A 151 25.42 38.94 16.34
C LYS A 151 25.11 37.59 15.70
N ASN A 152 25.65 37.31 14.50
CA ASN A 152 25.38 36.08 13.78
C ASN A 152 26.67 35.34 13.42
N LEU A 153 26.74 34.05 13.77
CA LEU A 153 27.87 33.19 13.46
C LEU A 153 27.40 31.93 12.73
N TYR A 154 27.87 31.76 11.50
CA TYR A 154 27.54 30.63 10.64
C TYR A 154 28.75 29.70 10.49
N LEU A 155 28.63 28.47 11.02
CA LEU A 155 29.68 27.44 11.02
C LEU A 155 29.19 26.12 10.42
N GLN A 156 28.04 26.12 9.74
CA GLN A 156 27.43 24.93 9.16
C GLN A 156 28.25 24.31 8.04
N ASN A 157 28.06 23.01 7.82
CA ASN A 157 28.70 22.24 6.74
C ASN A 157 30.23 22.28 6.80
N ASN A 158 30.79 22.20 8.01
CA ASN A 158 32.22 22.07 8.25
C ASN A 158 32.58 20.62 8.65
N LYS A 159 33.75 20.41 9.24
CA LYS A 159 34.21 19.11 9.76
C LYS A 159 34.51 19.17 11.26
N ILE A 160 33.83 20.06 11.99
CA ILE A 160 34.13 20.35 13.40
C ILE A 160 33.79 19.11 14.23
N ARG A 161 34.78 18.58 14.96
CA ARG A 161 34.63 17.42 15.85
C ARG A 161 34.62 17.80 17.32
N ALA A 162 35.42 18.80 17.68
CA ALA A 162 35.62 19.22 19.05
C ALA A 162 35.48 20.75 19.17
N ILE A 163 34.77 21.17 20.20
CA ILE A 163 34.58 22.57 20.60
C ILE A 163 35.14 22.70 22.01
N SER A 164 36.14 23.56 22.20
CA SER A 164 36.65 23.87 23.53
C SER A 164 35.60 24.58 24.37
N GLU A 165 35.57 24.34 25.69
CA GLU A 165 34.72 25.04 26.66
C GLU A 165 34.74 26.57 26.48
N ARG A 166 35.90 27.16 26.15
CA ARG A 166 36.05 28.62 25.98
C ARG A 166 35.98 29.08 24.52
N ALA A 167 35.49 28.25 23.61
CA ALA A 167 35.49 28.59 22.18
C ALA A 167 34.65 29.84 21.87
N PHE A 168 33.49 30.00 22.53
CA PHE A 168 32.56 31.11 22.31
C PHE A 168 32.65 32.21 23.37
N ARG A 169 33.71 32.21 24.18
CA ARG A 169 33.90 33.19 25.24
C ARG A 169 33.98 34.61 24.68
N GLY A 170 33.33 35.56 25.35
CA GLY A 170 33.30 36.98 24.98
C GLY A 170 32.24 37.38 23.95
N LEU A 171 31.44 36.43 23.43
CA LEU A 171 30.39 36.69 22.44
C LEU A 171 29.05 37.11 23.09
N PHE A 172 29.06 38.16 23.90
CA PHE A 172 27.91 38.59 24.70
C PHE A 172 26.71 39.08 23.88
N ASN A 173 26.95 39.54 22.64
CA ASN A 173 25.93 40.07 21.73
C ASN A 173 25.43 39.07 20.68
N LEU A 174 25.90 37.82 20.73
CA LEU A 174 25.52 36.82 19.75
C LEU A 174 24.06 36.45 19.90
N THR A 175 23.30 36.59 18.82
CA THR A 175 21.86 36.27 18.73
C THR A 175 21.61 34.94 18.02
N LYS A 176 22.43 34.59 17.02
CA LYS A 176 22.25 33.36 16.23
C LYS A 176 23.54 32.59 16.03
N LEU A 177 23.51 31.30 16.33
CA LEU A 177 24.63 30.38 16.18
C LEU A 177 24.21 29.13 15.41
N TYR A 178 24.83 28.93 14.25
CA TYR A 178 24.57 27.79 13.36
C TYR A 178 25.77 26.85 13.34
N LEU A 179 25.57 25.61 13.78
CA LEU A 179 26.58 24.55 13.86
C LEU A 179 26.14 23.27 13.11
N SER A 180 25.08 23.34 12.30
CA SER A 180 24.52 22.18 11.58
C SER A 180 25.51 21.48 10.65
N ASN A 181 25.28 20.19 10.40
CA ASN A 181 26.07 19.40 9.44
C ASN A 181 27.57 19.39 9.75
N ASN A 182 27.93 19.17 11.02
CA ASN A 182 29.30 19.01 11.48
C ASN A 182 29.52 17.57 11.99
N LYS A 183 30.56 17.34 12.79
CA LYS A 183 30.89 16.03 13.39
C LYS A 183 31.07 16.14 14.89
N ILE A 184 30.37 17.07 15.53
CA ILE A 184 30.50 17.36 16.96
C ILE A 184 29.98 16.16 17.75
N THR A 185 30.79 15.61 18.65
CA THR A 185 30.42 14.45 19.45
C THR A 185 29.93 14.80 20.85
N ASN A 186 30.54 15.81 21.47
CA ASN A 186 30.22 16.25 22.82
C ASN A 186 30.22 17.79 22.88
N LEU A 187 29.41 18.35 23.78
CA LEU A 187 29.45 19.76 24.16
C LEU A 187 29.88 19.83 25.63
N GLU A 188 31.01 20.48 25.89
CA GLU A 188 31.52 20.63 27.26
C GLU A 188 30.55 21.47 28.12
N PRO A 189 30.51 21.24 29.45
CA PRO A 189 29.82 22.14 30.38
C PRO A 189 30.26 23.59 30.17
N PHE A 190 29.34 24.56 30.33
CA PHE A 190 29.62 26.00 30.22
C PHE A 190 30.10 26.51 28.84
N VAL A 191 30.07 25.68 27.79
CA VAL A 191 30.51 26.08 26.44
C VAL A 191 29.79 27.31 25.87
N PHE A 192 28.57 27.58 26.35
CA PHE A 192 27.74 28.72 25.97
C PHE A 192 27.58 29.78 27.07
N ALA A 193 28.42 29.77 28.10
CA ALA A 193 28.23 30.57 29.32
C ALA A 193 28.02 32.07 29.07
N ASP A 194 28.77 32.66 28.13
CA ASP A 194 28.71 34.10 27.85
C ASP A 194 27.59 34.50 26.86
N LEU A 195 26.89 33.53 26.25
CA LEU A 195 25.93 33.74 25.17
C LEU A 195 24.54 34.17 25.67
N HIS A 196 24.48 35.22 26.49
CA HIS A 196 23.27 35.63 27.20
C HIS A 196 22.15 36.17 26.30
N ARG A 197 22.49 36.69 25.12
CA ARG A 197 21.56 37.24 24.11
C ARG A 197 21.25 36.24 23.00
N LEU A 198 21.73 35.00 23.09
CA LEU A 198 21.50 34.01 22.06
C LEU A 198 20.04 33.62 22.04
N GLU A 199 19.40 33.81 20.89
CA GLU A 199 18.01 33.46 20.65
C GLU A 199 17.93 32.10 19.94
N TRP A 200 18.81 31.87 18.96
CA TRP A 200 18.78 30.68 18.11
C TRP A 200 20.06 29.87 18.20
N LEU A 201 19.92 28.61 18.58
CA LEU A 201 21.00 27.64 18.61
C LEU A 201 20.62 26.43 17.77
N ILE A 202 21.30 26.29 16.63
CA ILE A 202 21.01 25.23 15.66
C ILE A 202 22.21 24.29 15.56
N ILE A 203 22.05 23.05 16.00
CA ILE A 203 23.11 22.03 16.09
C ILE A 203 22.64 20.70 15.49
N GLU A 204 21.96 20.78 14.35
CA GLU A 204 21.41 19.61 13.64
C GLU A 204 22.48 18.77 12.96
N ASN A 205 22.16 17.51 12.66
CA ASN A 205 23.02 16.61 11.87
C ASN A 205 24.46 16.56 12.38
N ASN A 206 24.60 16.34 13.69
CA ASN A 206 25.88 16.14 14.37
C ASN A 206 25.92 14.73 14.99
N ARG A 207 26.82 14.48 15.94
CA ARG A 207 26.96 13.16 16.60
C ARG A 207 26.88 13.30 18.11
N ILE A 208 26.12 14.27 18.60
CA ILE A 208 26.02 14.57 20.03
C ILE A 208 25.29 13.41 20.71
N ASN A 209 25.96 12.76 21.65
CA ASN A 209 25.40 11.56 22.31
C ASN A 209 24.84 11.82 23.70
N ARG A 210 25.22 12.94 24.34
CA ARG A 210 24.86 13.31 25.71
C ARG A 210 24.78 14.83 25.86
N ILE A 211 23.86 15.29 26.71
CA ILE A 211 23.76 16.67 27.17
C ILE A 211 24.14 16.67 28.66
N TYR A 212 25.13 17.47 29.04
CA TYR A 212 25.49 17.63 30.45
C TYR A 212 24.59 18.69 31.10
N PRO A 213 24.31 18.60 32.42
CA PRO A 213 23.37 19.51 33.08
C PRO A 213 23.73 21.02 32.99
N LEU A 214 25.01 21.34 32.76
CA LEU A 214 25.51 22.71 32.68
C LEU A 214 25.92 23.11 31.24
N THR A 215 25.60 22.28 30.23
CA THR A 215 25.92 22.58 28.82
C THR A 215 25.26 23.88 28.36
N PHE A 216 23.99 24.11 28.73
CA PHE A 216 23.21 25.28 28.33
C PHE A 216 23.24 26.44 29.34
N TYR A 217 24.16 26.40 30.29
CA TYR A 217 24.31 27.49 31.25
C TYR A 217 24.55 28.82 30.52
N GLY A 218 23.87 29.89 30.93
CA GLY A 218 24.04 31.23 30.37
C GLY A 218 23.04 31.62 29.27
N LEU A 219 22.30 30.67 28.69
CA LEU A 219 21.37 30.85 27.56
C LEU A 219 20.01 31.46 27.95
N LYS A 220 20.04 32.63 28.63
CA LYS A 220 18.86 33.28 29.22
C LYS A 220 17.82 33.77 28.20
N SER A 221 18.23 34.02 26.96
CA SER A 221 17.37 34.57 25.90
C SER A 221 17.01 33.55 24.82
N LEU A 222 17.37 32.27 25.01
CA LEU A 222 17.18 31.26 23.97
C LEU A 222 15.69 30.99 23.74
N ILE A 223 15.29 31.06 22.48
CA ILE A 223 13.92 30.85 22.02
C ILE A 223 13.82 29.53 21.25
N LEU A 224 14.84 29.21 20.44
CA LEU A 224 14.85 28.05 19.55
C LEU A 224 16.13 27.23 19.78
N LEU A 225 15.93 25.94 20.07
CA LEU A 225 16.98 24.93 20.17
C LEU A 225 16.67 23.77 19.23
N GLU A 226 17.46 23.65 18.17
CA GLU A 226 17.37 22.56 17.20
C GLU A 226 18.54 21.59 17.37
N MET A 227 18.24 20.34 17.73
CA MET A 227 19.21 19.27 17.90
C MET A 227 18.81 18.00 17.13
N MET A 228 18.10 18.18 16.01
CA MET A 228 17.68 17.11 15.10
C MET A 228 18.85 16.25 14.63
N ASN A 229 18.61 14.95 14.43
CA ASN A 229 19.55 13.97 13.84
C ASN A 229 20.93 13.98 14.53
N ASN A 230 20.90 13.91 15.86
CA ASN A 230 22.08 13.63 16.68
C ASN A 230 22.04 12.17 17.16
N SER A 231 22.81 11.83 18.20
CA SER A 231 22.89 10.47 18.75
C SER A 231 22.49 10.42 20.22
N LEU A 232 21.61 11.32 20.66
CA LEU A 232 21.20 11.44 22.06
C LEU A 232 20.47 10.17 22.50
N ALA A 233 21.05 9.42 23.43
CA ALA A 233 20.42 8.22 23.97
C ALA A 233 19.48 8.50 25.15
N ARG A 234 19.75 9.58 25.90
CA ARG A 234 19.02 9.96 27.12
C ARG A 234 19.03 11.48 27.28
N LEU A 235 17.95 12.01 27.84
CA LEU A 235 17.87 13.39 28.32
C LEU A 235 18.46 13.49 29.74
N PRO A 236 18.95 14.68 30.16
CA PRO A 236 19.53 14.87 31.47
C PRO A 236 18.54 14.57 32.60
N ASP A 237 19.08 14.13 33.74
CA ASP A 237 18.29 13.83 34.97
C ASP A 237 17.88 15.11 35.72
N LYS A 238 18.42 16.27 35.33
CA LYS A 238 18.06 17.60 35.84
C LYS A 238 17.13 18.32 34.87
N PRO A 239 16.37 19.34 35.32
CA PRO A 239 15.46 20.09 34.45
C PRO A 239 16.19 20.73 33.27
N LEU A 240 15.79 20.37 32.05
CA LEU A 240 16.47 20.78 30.82
C LEU A 240 16.46 22.31 30.62
N CYS A 241 15.31 22.94 30.88
CA CYS A 241 15.10 24.37 30.65
C CYS A 241 15.49 25.27 31.84
N GLN A 242 16.13 24.72 32.88
CA GLN A 242 16.52 25.51 34.06
C GLN A 242 17.36 26.76 33.69
N TYR A 243 18.21 26.65 32.67
CA TYR A 243 19.06 27.74 32.19
C TYR A 243 18.56 28.41 30.91
N MET A 244 17.40 28.00 30.39
CA MET A 244 16.78 28.50 29.16
C MET A 244 15.31 28.86 29.41
N PRO A 245 15.01 29.84 30.27
CA PRO A 245 13.65 30.12 30.74
C PRO A 245 12.71 30.73 29.67
N ARG A 246 13.23 31.10 28.50
CA ARG A 246 12.45 31.65 27.37
C ARG A 246 12.33 30.67 26.21
N LEU A 247 12.75 29.41 26.40
CA LEU A 247 12.74 28.42 25.34
C LEU A 247 11.30 28.15 24.90
N ASN A 248 11.08 28.26 23.60
CA ASN A 248 9.77 28.16 22.98
C ASN A 248 9.70 26.94 22.04
N TRP A 249 10.76 26.73 21.25
CA TRP A 249 10.91 25.60 20.36
C TRP A 249 12.04 24.67 20.82
N LEU A 250 11.70 23.39 21.02
CA LEU A 250 12.69 22.32 21.21
C LEU A 250 12.51 21.20 20.17
N ASP A 251 13.50 21.02 19.31
CA ASP A 251 13.57 19.92 18.34
C ASP A 251 14.62 18.88 18.72
N LEU A 252 14.16 17.65 18.94
CA LEU A 252 14.97 16.48 19.24
C LEU A 252 14.70 15.33 18.26
N GLU A 253 14.16 15.60 17.07
CA GLU A 253 13.87 14.60 16.05
C GLU A 253 15.10 13.74 15.72
N GLY A 254 14.89 12.46 15.42
CA GLY A 254 15.92 11.61 14.81
C GLY A 254 17.07 11.24 15.75
N ASN A 255 16.84 11.30 17.06
CA ASN A 255 17.79 10.87 18.09
C ASN A 255 17.53 9.41 18.52
N HIS A 256 18.10 8.99 19.65
CA HIS A 256 17.99 7.63 20.19
C HIS A 256 17.40 7.62 21.60
N ILE A 257 16.52 8.58 21.91
CA ILE A 257 15.95 8.76 23.25
C ILE A 257 15.02 7.58 23.57
N HIS A 258 15.25 6.93 24.71
CA HIS A 258 14.49 5.75 25.14
C HIS A 258 13.35 6.06 26.13
N HIS A 259 13.53 7.05 27.01
CA HIS A 259 12.58 7.38 28.07
C HIS A 259 12.54 8.89 28.32
N VAL A 260 11.36 9.40 28.63
CA VAL A 260 11.13 10.78 29.08
C VAL A 260 10.73 10.73 30.56
N ARG A 261 11.58 11.27 31.45
CA ARG A 261 11.34 11.24 32.90
C ARG A 261 10.50 12.44 33.35
N ASN A 262 9.83 12.31 34.50
CA ASN A 262 8.91 13.33 35.05
C ASN A 262 9.58 14.70 35.22
N ALA A 263 10.85 14.73 35.64
CA ALA A 263 11.56 15.97 35.96
C ALA A 263 12.24 16.62 34.75
N THR A 264 12.24 15.99 33.57
CA THR A 264 13.00 16.49 32.42
C THR A 264 12.50 17.85 31.93
N PHE A 265 11.18 18.04 31.87
CA PHE A 265 10.54 19.26 31.35
C PHE A 265 9.92 20.17 32.42
N ILE A 266 10.19 19.92 33.70
CA ILE A 266 9.49 20.62 34.81
C ILE A 266 9.69 22.14 34.80
N SER A 267 10.81 22.63 34.25
CA SER A 267 11.14 24.05 34.12
C SER A 267 10.85 24.64 32.73
N CYS A 268 10.20 23.90 31.83
CA CYS A 268 9.95 24.31 30.44
C CYS A 268 8.54 24.90 30.26
N SER A 269 8.12 25.81 31.13
CA SER A 269 6.74 26.32 31.15
C SER A 269 6.35 27.19 29.94
N THR A 270 7.33 27.76 29.24
CA THR A 270 7.13 28.62 28.06
C THR A 270 7.13 27.86 26.74
N LEU A 271 7.38 26.55 26.76
CA LEU A 271 7.57 25.77 25.55
C LEU A 271 6.24 25.62 24.78
N THR A 272 6.21 26.04 23.52
CA THR A 272 5.06 25.88 22.61
C THR A 272 5.22 24.70 21.66
N VAL A 273 6.47 24.35 21.30
CA VAL A 273 6.75 23.27 20.33
C VAL A 273 7.72 22.26 20.91
N LEU A 274 7.30 21.00 20.92
CA LEU A 274 8.14 19.87 21.28
C LEU A 274 8.09 18.79 20.21
N VAL A 275 9.19 18.65 19.47
CA VAL A 275 9.35 17.61 18.45
C VAL A 275 10.30 16.53 18.98
N MET A 276 9.78 15.31 19.13
CA MET A 276 10.54 14.12 19.53
C MET A 276 10.28 12.93 18.59
N ARG A 277 9.87 13.22 17.35
CA ARG A 277 9.66 12.24 16.29
C ARG A 277 10.91 11.41 16.01
N ARG A 278 10.73 10.17 15.52
CA ARG A 278 11.84 9.27 15.08
C ARG A 278 12.88 9.03 16.19
N ASN A 279 12.43 8.86 17.43
CA ASN A 279 13.24 8.42 18.55
C ASN A 279 12.96 6.94 18.88
N LYS A 280 13.36 6.47 20.07
CA LYS A 280 13.15 5.09 20.53
C LYS A 280 12.33 5.05 21.83
N ILE A 281 11.44 6.02 22.03
CA ILE A 281 10.69 6.18 23.27
C ILE A 281 9.73 5.01 23.42
N SER A 282 9.88 4.21 24.46
CA SER A 282 9.02 3.04 24.73
C SER A 282 8.00 3.28 25.85
N SER A 283 8.39 4.07 26.86
CA SER A 283 7.54 4.41 28.00
C SER A 283 7.50 5.92 28.23
N LEU A 284 6.29 6.39 28.51
CA LEU A 284 6.01 7.73 29.03
C LEU A 284 5.52 7.58 30.46
N ASN A 285 5.82 8.54 31.31
CA ASN A 285 5.30 8.59 32.67
C ASN A 285 4.15 9.61 32.72
N GLU A 286 3.17 9.42 33.59
CA GLU A 286 1.94 10.23 33.68
C GLU A 286 2.19 11.74 33.74
N ASN A 287 3.25 12.18 34.42
CA ASN A 287 3.55 13.59 34.64
C ASN A 287 4.63 14.14 33.69
N SER A 288 5.10 13.39 32.68
CA SER A 288 6.19 13.81 31.80
C SER A 288 5.95 15.14 31.08
N PHE A 289 4.68 15.50 30.82
CA PHE A 289 4.31 16.74 30.13
C PHE A 289 3.49 17.72 31.00
N SER A 290 3.35 17.45 32.30
CA SER A 290 2.46 18.22 33.21
C SER A 290 2.79 19.72 33.31
N SER A 291 4.07 20.09 33.15
CA SER A 291 4.52 21.49 33.21
C SER A 291 4.40 22.25 31.89
N LEU A 292 4.08 21.59 30.78
CA LEU A 292 4.06 22.17 29.42
C LEU A 292 2.69 22.81 29.10
N GLN A 293 2.23 23.72 29.94
CA GLN A 293 0.87 24.28 29.85
C GLN A 293 0.64 25.17 28.61
N MET A 294 1.70 25.73 28.04
CA MET A 294 1.65 26.57 26.83
C MET A 294 1.93 25.78 25.54
N LEU A 295 2.03 24.45 25.62
CA LEU A 295 2.37 23.61 24.47
C LEU A 295 1.24 23.67 23.44
N ASP A 296 1.59 24.09 22.23
CA ASP A 296 0.72 24.17 21.06
C ASP A 296 0.89 22.92 20.17
N GLU A 297 2.11 22.43 20.03
CA GLU A 297 2.46 21.29 19.17
C GLU A 297 3.30 20.25 19.91
N LEU A 298 2.84 18.99 19.84
CA LEU A 298 3.55 17.82 20.36
C LEU A 298 3.65 16.73 19.29
N ASP A 299 4.88 16.47 18.82
CA ASP A 299 5.16 15.39 17.88
C ASP A 299 5.95 14.26 18.55
N LEU A 300 5.30 13.10 18.68
CA LEU A 300 5.85 11.83 19.20
C LEU A 300 5.85 10.73 18.13
N ALA A 301 5.69 11.07 16.85
CA ALA A 301 5.56 10.11 15.77
C ALA A 301 6.79 9.20 15.62
N SER A 302 6.58 8.00 15.06
CA SER A 302 7.64 7.05 14.74
C SER A 302 8.55 6.73 15.94
N ASN A 303 7.94 6.52 17.11
CA ASN A 303 8.59 6.04 18.33
C ASN A 303 8.22 4.56 18.58
N ARG A 304 8.40 4.06 19.82
CA ARG A 304 8.10 2.68 20.22
C ARG A 304 7.07 2.63 21.36
N ILE A 305 6.18 3.61 21.43
CA ILE A 305 5.22 3.75 22.52
C ILE A 305 4.16 2.64 22.41
N GLU A 306 4.11 1.75 23.40
CA GLU A 306 3.12 0.64 23.43
C GLU A 306 1.79 1.00 24.10
N SER A 307 1.84 1.92 25.06
CA SER A 307 0.67 2.37 25.81
C SER A 307 0.85 3.81 26.27
N LEU A 308 -0.26 4.54 26.32
CA LEU A 308 -0.31 5.89 26.85
C LEU A 308 -0.76 5.82 28.31
N PRO A 309 -0.02 6.44 29.24
CA PRO A 309 -0.47 6.56 30.61
C PRO A 309 -1.78 7.36 30.69
N PRO A 310 -2.63 7.08 31.69
CA PRO A 310 -3.80 7.89 31.97
C PRO A 310 -3.40 9.36 32.21
N TYR A 311 -4.22 10.30 31.75
CA TYR A 311 -4.07 11.73 32.01
C TYR A 311 -2.77 12.39 31.53
N ILE A 312 -1.93 11.72 30.73
CA ILE A 312 -0.66 12.27 30.20
C ILE A 312 -0.81 13.61 29.46
N PHE A 313 -1.99 13.88 28.89
CA PHE A 313 -2.30 15.10 28.15
C PHE A 313 -3.21 16.08 28.92
N LYS A 314 -3.52 15.79 30.19
CA LYS A 314 -4.53 16.53 30.97
C LYS A 314 -4.22 18.03 31.12
N GLU A 315 -2.95 18.37 31.31
CA GLU A 315 -2.52 19.76 31.53
C GLU A 315 -2.25 20.52 30.22
N LEU A 316 -2.27 19.84 29.05
CA LEU A 316 -1.95 20.43 27.74
C LEU A 316 -3.17 21.11 27.10
N LYS A 317 -3.74 22.10 27.79
CA LYS A 317 -5.00 22.74 27.39
C LYS A 317 -4.88 23.61 26.14
N GLU A 318 -3.68 24.09 25.85
CA GLU A 318 -3.37 24.92 24.68
C GLU A 318 -3.01 24.12 23.43
N LEU A 319 -2.93 22.80 23.53
CA LEU A 319 -2.46 21.94 22.44
C LEU A 319 -3.40 22.02 21.23
N SER A 320 -2.87 22.45 20.09
CA SER A 320 -3.57 22.50 18.81
C SER A 320 -3.19 21.34 17.89
N GLN A 321 -1.99 20.77 18.03
CA GLN A 321 -1.53 19.66 17.21
C GLN A 321 -0.88 18.56 18.04
N LEU A 322 -1.36 17.32 17.83
CA LEU A 322 -0.83 16.12 18.47
C LEU A 322 -0.55 15.05 17.42
N ASN A 323 0.70 14.62 17.32
CA ASN A 323 1.11 13.55 16.43
C ASN A 323 1.62 12.34 17.22
N LEU A 324 0.88 11.23 17.12
CA LEU A 324 1.23 9.93 17.74
C LEU A 324 1.50 8.85 16.69
N SER A 325 1.52 9.21 15.41
CA SER A 325 1.57 8.25 14.30
C SER A 325 2.74 7.28 14.36
N TYR A 326 2.56 6.10 13.77
CA TYR A 326 3.58 5.05 13.67
C TYR A 326 4.19 4.64 15.03
N ASN A 327 3.36 4.59 16.07
CA ASN A 327 3.70 3.96 17.34
C ASN A 327 2.91 2.64 17.51
N PRO A 328 3.49 1.60 18.12
CA PRO A 328 2.81 0.32 18.35
C PRO A 328 1.81 0.37 19.52
N ILE A 329 0.96 1.40 19.56
CA ILE A 329 -0.03 1.61 20.63
C ILE A 329 -1.14 0.57 20.52
N LYS A 330 -1.30 -0.25 21.56
CA LYS A 330 -2.26 -1.36 21.55
C LYS A 330 -3.68 -0.93 21.94
N LYS A 331 -3.79 0.05 22.84
CA LYS A 331 -5.06 0.52 23.39
C LYS A 331 -4.99 2.01 23.69
N ILE A 332 -6.08 2.72 23.36
CA ILE A 332 -6.30 4.12 23.72
C ILE A 332 -7.50 4.15 24.67
N GLN A 333 -7.37 4.84 25.80
CA GLN A 333 -8.45 5.00 26.77
C GLN A 333 -9.56 5.91 26.21
N ILE A 334 -10.79 5.73 26.69
CA ILE A 334 -11.96 6.43 26.12
C ILE A 334 -11.92 7.95 26.36
N ASP A 335 -11.28 8.36 27.44
CA ASP A 335 -11.16 9.71 27.97
C ASP A 335 -9.76 10.32 27.73
N GLN A 336 -8.91 9.63 26.96
CA GLN A 336 -7.51 10.01 26.73
C GLN A 336 -7.35 11.44 26.21
N PHE A 337 -8.32 11.93 25.42
CA PHE A 337 -8.27 13.23 24.75
C PHE A 337 -9.28 14.25 25.30
N ASP A 338 -10.01 13.93 26.37
CA ASP A 338 -11.13 14.75 26.88
C ASP A 338 -10.75 16.20 27.22
N PHE A 339 -9.50 16.42 27.65
CA PHE A 339 -9.00 17.73 28.08
C PHE A 339 -8.42 18.58 26.94
N LEU A 340 -8.27 18.02 25.74
CA LEU A 340 -7.63 18.66 24.58
C LEU A 340 -8.63 19.50 23.78
N ILE A 341 -9.27 20.47 24.43
CA ILE A 341 -10.39 21.25 23.86
C ILE A 341 -10.00 22.14 22.67
N LYS A 342 -8.73 22.56 22.57
CA LYS A 342 -8.20 23.42 21.50
C LYS A 342 -7.62 22.65 20.33
N LEU A 343 -7.56 21.31 20.42
CA LEU A 343 -6.93 20.46 19.42
C LEU A 343 -7.60 20.63 18.05
N LYS A 344 -6.79 20.94 17.03
CA LYS A 344 -7.17 21.13 15.63
C LYS A 344 -6.69 20.00 14.74
N SER A 345 -5.54 19.42 15.06
CA SER A 345 -4.96 18.29 14.33
C SER A 345 -4.59 17.14 15.27
N LEU A 346 -5.03 15.93 14.91
CA LEU A 346 -4.69 14.69 15.59
C LEU A 346 -4.25 13.64 14.57
N SER A 347 -2.99 13.22 14.64
CA SER A 347 -2.48 12.14 13.81
C SER A 347 -2.31 10.83 14.59
N LEU A 348 -3.08 9.82 14.17
CA LEU A 348 -3.08 8.44 14.65
C LEU A 348 -2.77 7.47 13.48
N GLU A 349 -2.08 7.97 12.46
CA GLU A 349 -1.67 7.17 11.30
C GLU A 349 -0.77 6.00 11.72
N GLY A 350 -0.91 4.85 11.07
CA GLY A 350 -0.14 3.65 11.40
C GLY A 350 -0.49 2.97 12.74
N ILE A 351 -1.47 3.48 13.50
CA ILE A 351 -1.96 2.88 14.75
C ILE A 351 -3.24 2.08 14.51
N GLU A 352 -3.30 0.86 15.04
CA GLU A 352 -4.50 0.01 15.00
C GLU A 352 -5.30 0.11 16.29
N ILE A 353 -6.48 0.73 16.22
CA ILE A 353 -7.32 1.01 17.38
C ILE A 353 -8.45 -0.02 17.42
N ALA A 354 -8.23 -1.12 18.15
CA ALA A 354 -9.22 -2.20 18.25
C ALA A 354 -10.52 -1.78 18.96
N ASN A 355 -10.42 -0.85 19.93
CA ASN A 355 -11.52 -0.41 20.77
C ASN A 355 -12.06 0.99 20.39
N ILE A 356 -11.99 1.38 19.12
CA ILE A 356 -12.38 2.72 18.68
C ILE A 356 -13.87 3.01 18.94
N GLN A 357 -14.17 4.20 19.48
CA GLN A 357 -15.54 4.61 19.81
C GLN A 357 -15.75 6.10 19.51
N ARG A 358 -16.99 6.48 19.16
CA ARG A 358 -17.36 7.89 18.89
C ARG A 358 -17.10 8.81 20.08
N ARG A 359 -17.23 8.29 21.30
CA ARG A 359 -17.01 9.06 22.54
C ARG A 359 -15.56 9.54 22.70
N MET A 360 -14.59 8.85 22.11
CA MET A 360 -13.17 9.22 22.18
C MET A 360 -12.87 10.57 21.52
N PHE A 361 -13.57 10.87 20.43
CA PHE A 361 -13.34 12.07 19.62
C PHE A 361 -14.41 13.14 19.83
N ARG A 362 -15.59 12.80 20.38
CA ARG A 362 -16.69 13.74 20.64
C ARG A 362 -16.30 15.01 21.44
N PRO A 363 -15.39 14.97 22.43
CA PRO A 363 -14.96 16.17 23.17
C PRO A 363 -14.13 17.15 22.33
N LEU A 364 -13.51 16.68 21.24
CA LEU A 364 -12.59 17.45 20.40
C LEU A 364 -13.35 18.35 19.42
N ARG A 365 -14.09 19.32 19.96
CA ARG A 365 -15.01 20.18 19.18
C ARG A 365 -14.31 21.04 18.13
N ASN A 366 -13.03 21.36 18.33
CA ASN A 366 -12.25 22.22 17.44
C ASN A 366 -11.41 21.44 16.41
N LEU A 367 -11.58 20.11 16.36
CA LEU A 367 -10.76 19.23 15.53
C LEU A 367 -11.15 19.39 14.06
N SER A 368 -10.22 19.91 13.26
CA SER A 368 -10.36 20.09 11.81
C SER A 368 -9.78 18.92 11.01
N HIS A 369 -8.67 18.35 11.50
CA HIS A 369 -7.87 17.34 10.80
C HIS A 369 -7.68 16.11 11.69
N ILE A 370 -7.98 14.93 11.15
CA ILE A 370 -7.67 13.66 11.81
C ILE A 370 -7.11 12.65 10.81
N TYR A 371 -6.03 11.98 11.21
CA TYR A 371 -5.35 10.98 10.38
C TYR A 371 -5.42 9.62 11.06
N PHE A 372 -5.87 8.62 10.32
CA PHE A 372 -6.04 7.25 10.80
C PHE A 372 -5.29 6.25 9.92
N LYS A 373 -5.05 5.05 10.45
CA LYS A 373 -4.52 3.92 9.65
C LYS A 373 -5.52 3.40 8.61
N LYS A 374 -6.82 3.36 8.96
CA LYS A 374 -7.89 2.79 8.12
C LYS A 374 -8.95 3.87 7.86
N PHE A 375 -9.41 3.98 6.61
CA PHE A 375 -10.44 4.97 6.25
C PHE A 375 -11.74 4.79 7.05
N GLN A 376 -12.10 3.55 7.39
CA GLN A 376 -13.31 3.25 8.17
C GLN A 376 -13.36 3.95 9.55
N TYR A 377 -12.21 4.32 10.11
CA TYR A 377 -12.15 5.01 11.40
C TYR A 377 -12.72 6.44 11.33
N CYS A 378 -12.80 7.04 10.13
CA CYS A 378 -13.46 8.32 9.93
C CYS A 378 -14.95 8.29 10.35
N GLY A 379 -15.61 7.14 10.30
CA GLY A 379 -17.00 6.99 10.77
C GLY A 379 -17.20 7.23 12.27
N TYR A 380 -16.13 7.23 13.06
CA TYR A 380 -16.15 7.54 14.49
C TYR A 380 -15.93 9.03 14.80
N ALA A 381 -15.53 9.83 13.81
CA ALA A 381 -15.28 11.26 13.95
C ALA A 381 -16.02 12.10 12.87
N PRO A 382 -17.38 12.04 12.81
CA PRO A 382 -18.16 12.71 11.77
C PRO A 382 -18.22 14.24 11.90
N HIS A 383 -17.75 14.81 13.02
CA HIS A 383 -17.73 16.26 13.23
C HIS A 383 -16.45 16.92 12.70
N VAL A 384 -15.47 16.13 12.29
CA VAL A 384 -14.16 16.62 11.80
C VAL A 384 -14.28 16.93 10.31
N ARG A 385 -13.76 18.06 9.83
CA ARG A 385 -13.89 18.44 8.41
C ARG A 385 -13.07 17.55 7.47
N SER A 386 -11.81 17.31 7.81
CA SER A 386 -10.86 16.54 7.00
C SER A 386 -10.43 15.29 7.75
N CYS A 387 -10.78 14.11 7.23
CA CYS A 387 -10.37 12.82 7.77
C CYS A 387 -9.66 11.99 6.71
N LYS A 388 -8.44 11.54 7.02
CA LYS A 388 -7.60 10.76 6.10
C LYS A 388 -7.31 9.37 6.66
N PRO A 389 -7.19 8.32 5.83
CA PRO A 389 -7.33 8.32 4.36
C PRO A 389 -8.81 8.33 3.91
N ASN A 390 -9.09 8.86 2.72
CA ASN A 390 -10.44 8.90 2.13
C ASN A 390 -10.85 7.54 1.52
N THR A 391 -9.88 6.67 1.22
CA THR A 391 -10.05 5.43 0.46
C THR A 391 -8.97 4.42 0.85
N ASP A 392 -9.27 3.11 0.75
CA ASP A 392 -8.27 2.02 0.73
C ASP A 392 -7.76 1.73 -0.71
N GLY A 393 -8.14 2.58 -1.67
CA GLY A 393 -7.86 2.50 -3.10
C GLY A 393 -8.83 1.64 -3.91
N ILE A 394 -9.78 0.95 -3.26
CA ILE A 394 -10.85 0.18 -3.92
C ILE A 394 -12.21 0.74 -3.52
N SER A 395 -12.39 0.89 -2.21
CA SER A 395 -13.56 1.40 -1.53
C SER A 395 -13.39 2.88 -1.21
N SER A 396 -14.52 3.57 -1.19
CA SER A 396 -14.66 4.92 -0.64
C SER A 396 -15.44 4.84 0.67
N LEU A 397 -15.55 5.95 1.40
CA LEU A 397 -16.39 6.01 2.59
C LEU A 397 -17.90 5.78 2.24
N GLU A 398 -18.39 6.19 1.07
CA GLU A 398 -19.80 5.95 0.66
C GLU A 398 -20.02 4.58 0.02
N ASN A 399 -19.06 4.10 -0.77
CA ASN A 399 -19.28 2.98 -1.69
C ASN A 399 -18.17 1.93 -1.61
N LEU A 400 -18.53 0.65 -1.71
CA LEU A 400 -17.59 -0.48 -1.72
C LEU A 400 -16.68 -0.45 -2.95
N LEU A 401 -17.21 -0.08 -4.12
CA LEU A 401 -16.42 0.25 -5.31
C LEU A 401 -16.50 1.76 -5.55
N ALA A 402 -15.37 2.46 -5.41
CA ALA A 402 -15.33 3.92 -5.56
C ALA A 402 -15.66 4.37 -7.00
N SER A 403 -15.12 3.68 -8.00
CA SER A 403 -15.25 4.09 -9.41
C SER A 403 -16.50 3.53 -10.09
N ILE A 404 -17.23 4.39 -10.81
CA ILE A 404 -18.34 3.98 -11.67
C ILE A 404 -17.89 2.98 -12.75
N ILE A 405 -16.66 3.12 -13.26
CA ILE A 405 -16.11 2.25 -14.30
C ILE A 405 -15.96 0.83 -13.76
N GLN A 406 -15.45 0.69 -12.54
CA GLN A 406 -15.31 -0.61 -11.88
C GLN A 406 -16.68 -1.27 -11.66
N ARG A 407 -17.70 -0.51 -11.25
CA ARG A 407 -19.06 -1.04 -11.06
C ARG A 407 -19.64 -1.60 -12.36
N VAL A 408 -19.57 -0.83 -13.46
CA VAL A 408 -20.06 -1.30 -14.77
C VAL A 408 -19.31 -2.56 -15.19
N PHE A 409 -17.99 -2.56 -15.02
CA PHE A 409 -17.14 -3.67 -15.41
C PHE A 409 -17.43 -4.95 -14.63
N VAL A 410 -17.64 -4.86 -13.32
CA VAL A 410 -17.98 -6.03 -12.47
C VAL A 410 -19.22 -6.75 -13.00
N TRP A 411 -20.27 -6.01 -13.37
CA TRP A 411 -21.48 -6.61 -13.94
C TRP A 411 -21.24 -7.20 -15.33
N VAL A 412 -20.55 -6.47 -16.21
CA VAL A 412 -20.27 -6.91 -17.58
C VAL A 412 -19.43 -8.19 -17.59
N VAL A 413 -18.33 -8.21 -16.83
CA VAL A 413 -17.44 -9.36 -16.79
C VAL A 413 -18.04 -10.53 -16.03
N SER A 414 -18.75 -10.29 -14.93
CA SER A 414 -19.50 -11.36 -14.26
C SER A 414 -20.47 -12.05 -15.23
N ALA A 415 -21.24 -11.27 -16.00
CA ALA A 415 -22.17 -11.81 -16.97
C ALA A 415 -21.45 -12.60 -18.09
N ILE A 416 -20.43 -12.01 -18.72
CA ILE A 416 -19.66 -12.67 -19.79
C ILE A 416 -19.02 -13.95 -19.29
N THR A 417 -18.41 -13.94 -18.12
CA THR A 417 -17.74 -15.10 -17.52
C THR A 417 -18.75 -16.20 -17.19
N CYS A 418 -19.87 -15.89 -16.52
CA CYS A 418 -20.89 -16.89 -16.21
C CYS A 418 -21.55 -17.45 -17.48
N PHE A 419 -22.06 -16.59 -18.36
CA PHE A 419 -22.74 -17.05 -19.58
C PHE A 419 -21.79 -17.78 -20.54
N GLY A 420 -20.58 -17.25 -20.74
CA GLY A 420 -19.58 -17.85 -21.62
C GLY A 420 -19.17 -19.25 -21.17
N ASN A 421 -18.87 -19.43 -19.89
CA ASN A 421 -18.47 -20.73 -19.35
C ASN A 421 -19.63 -21.72 -19.29
N ILE A 422 -20.83 -21.30 -18.86
CA ILE A 422 -22.04 -22.15 -18.88
C ILE A 422 -22.36 -22.60 -20.31
N PHE A 423 -22.30 -21.69 -21.28
CA PHE A 423 -22.51 -22.01 -22.69
C PHE A 423 -21.54 -23.09 -23.18
N VAL A 424 -20.26 -22.99 -22.84
CA VAL A 424 -19.26 -24.01 -23.20
C VAL A 424 -19.55 -25.34 -22.52
N ILE A 425 -19.88 -25.35 -21.23
CA ILE A 425 -20.24 -26.58 -20.48
C ILE A 425 -21.45 -27.27 -21.14
N CYS A 426 -22.48 -26.50 -21.52
CA CYS A 426 -23.66 -27.07 -22.15
C CYS A 426 -23.39 -27.53 -23.59
N MET A 427 -22.65 -26.77 -24.39
CA MET A 427 -22.48 -27.06 -25.83
C MET A 427 -21.45 -28.16 -26.11
N ARG A 428 -20.37 -28.24 -25.32
CA ARG A 428 -19.24 -29.11 -25.63
C ARG A 428 -19.58 -30.61 -25.66
N PRO A 429 -20.49 -31.14 -24.82
CA PRO A 429 -20.96 -32.53 -24.91
C PRO A 429 -21.65 -32.88 -26.25
N TYR A 430 -22.26 -31.89 -26.93
CA TYR A 430 -23.00 -32.11 -28.17
C TYR A 430 -22.14 -32.03 -29.44
N ILE A 431 -20.96 -31.42 -29.37
CA ILE A 431 -20.06 -31.28 -30.54
C ILE A 431 -19.42 -32.65 -30.84
N ARG A 432 -19.89 -33.29 -31.92
CA ARG A 432 -19.46 -34.62 -32.36
C ARG A 432 -18.12 -34.58 -33.09
N SER A 433 -17.03 -34.28 -32.37
CA SER A 433 -15.63 -34.68 -32.68
C SER A 433 -14.61 -33.93 -31.82
N GLU A 434 -14.03 -34.62 -30.84
CA GLU A 434 -12.69 -34.44 -30.26
C GLU A 434 -12.49 -35.48 -29.14
N ASN A 435 -11.26 -35.70 -28.68
CA ASN A 435 -10.95 -36.67 -27.62
C ASN A 435 -11.85 -36.43 -26.38
N LYS A 436 -12.70 -37.41 -26.02
CA LYS A 436 -13.66 -37.30 -24.89
C LYS A 436 -12.98 -36.87 -23.57
N LEU A 437 -11.74 -37.30 -23.34
CA LEU A 437 -10.98 -36.94 -22.14
C LEU A 437 -10.60 -35.47 -22.09
N HIS A 438 -10.13 -34.93 -23.22
CA HIS A 438 -9.75 -33.53 -23.32
C HIS A 438 -10.97 -32.60 -23.16
N ALA A 439 -12.13 -33.01 -23.67
CA ALA A 439 -13.38 -32.30 -23.47
C ALA A 439 -13.78 -32.22 -21.98
N ILE A 440 -13.60 -33.30 -21.21
CA ILE A 440 -13.88 -33.33 -19.76
C ILE A 440 -12.98 -32.34 -19.01
N SER A 441 -11.67 -32.31 -19.33
CA SER A 441 -10.74 -31.36 -18.70
C SER A 441 -11.09 -29.90 -18.98
N ILE A 442 -11.51 -29.58 -20.22
CA ILE A 442 -11.97 -28.23 -20.59
C ILE A 442 -13.28 -27.87 -19.85
N MET A 443 -14.21 -28.81 -19.69
CA MET A 443 -15.42 -28.55 -18.89
C MET A 443 -15.08 -28.31 -17.43
N SER A 444 -14.12 -29.05 -16.85
CA SER A 444 -13.65 -28.81 -15.48
C SER A 444 -13.05 -27.41 -15.32
N LEU A 445 -12.31 -26.91 -16.32
CA LEU A 445 -11.76 -25.56 -16.31
C LEU A 445 -12.88 -24.50 -16.37
N CYS A 446 -13.90 -24.71 -17.21
CA CYS A 446 -15.06 -23.81 -17.26
C CYS A 446 -15.84 -23.78 -15.93
N CYS A 447 -15.88 -24.91 -15.20
CA CYS A 447 -16.48 -24.95 -13.86
C CYS A 447 -15.70 -24.07 -12.88
N ALA A 448 -14.37 -24.13 -12.89
CA ALA A 448 -13.52 -23.28 -12.05
C ALA A 448 -13.68 -21.79 -12.41
N ASP A 449 -13.64 -21.44 -13.69
CA ASP A 449 -13.82 -20.06 -14.18
C ASP A 449 -15.22 -19.48 -13.88
N CYS A 450 -16.26 -20.32 -13.85
CA CYS A 450 -17.61 -19.88 -13.46
C CYS A 450 -17.65 -19.39 -12.01
N LEU A 451 -16.85 -19.97 -11.10
CA LEU A 451 -16.76 -19.52 -9.71
C LEU A 451 -16.24 -18.08 -9.58
N MET A 452 -15.32 -17.66 -10.45
CA MET A 452 -14.87 -16.26 -10.54
C MET A 452 -16.03 -15.31 -10.92
N GLY A 453 -16.88 -15.74 -11.86
CA GLY A 453 -18.06 -14.97 -12.27
C GLY A 453 -19.08 -14.81 -11.13
N ILE A 454 -19.29 -15.86 -10.33
CA ILE A 454 -20.15 -15.83 -9.13
C ILE A 454 -19.56 -14.90 -8.07
N TYR A 455 -18.25 -14.98 -7.83
CA TYR A 455 -17.55 -14.06 -6.93
C TYR A 455 -17.80 -12.59 -7.32
N LEU A 456 -17.57 -12.22 -8.57
CA LEU A 456 -17.81 -10.85 -9.05
C LEU A 456 -19.29 -10.44 -8.93
N PHE A 457 -20.22 -11.36 -9.19
CA PHE A 457 -21.64 -11.10 -9.03
C PHE A 457 -21.98 -10.73 -7.59
N VAL A 458 -21.43 -11.48 -6.62
CA VAL A 458 -21.66 -11.21 -5.19
C VAL A 458 -21.07 -9.86 -4.79
N ILE A 459 -19.86 -9.53 -5.23
CA ILE A 459 -19.27 -8.20 -4.99
C ILE A 459 -20.14 -7.08 -5.58
N GLY A 460 -20.62 -7.23 -6.82
CA GLY A 460 -21.54 -6.26 -7.43
C GLY A 460 -22.87 -6.12 -6.67
N ALA A 461 -23.41 -7.21 -6.13
CA ALA A 461 -24.64 -7.19 -5.34
C ALA A 461 -24.45 -6.49 -3.99
N PHE A 462 -23.32 -6.70 -3.30
CA PHE A 462 -23.01 -6.03 -2.05
C PHE A 462 -22.62 -4.56 -2.22
N ASP A 463 -21.99 -4.20 -3.35
CA ASP A 463 -21.79 -2.79 -3.73
C ASP A 463 -23.14 -2.07 -3.88
N LEU A 464 -24.12 -2.69 -4.56
CA LEU A 464 -25.47 -2.13 -4.65
C LEU A 464 -26.17 -2.04 -3.28
N LYS A 465 -25.96 -3.03 -2.40
CA LYS A 465 -26.59 -3.08 -1.07
C LYS A 465 -26.09 -1.97 -0.14
N TYR A 466 -24.79 -1.68 -0.16
CA TYR A 466 -24.16 -0.73 0.77
C TYR A 466 -23.93 0.67 0.16
N ARG A 467 -24.54 0.95 -0.99
CA ARG A 467 -24.35 2.19 -1.72
C ARG A 467 -24.75 3.42 -0.89
N GLY A 468 -23.86 4.41 -0.83
CA GLY A 468 -24.05 5.65 -0.07
C GLY A 468 -23.73 5.55 1.43
N GLU A 469 -23.68 4.35 2.01
CA GLU A 469 -23.49 4.15 3.45
C GLU A 469 -22.46 3.07 3.81
N TYR A 470 -21.53 2.76 2.90
CA TYR A 470 -20.60 1.63 3.06
C TYR A 470 -19.79 1.70 4.36
N ASN A 471 -19.30 2.87 4.75
CA ASN A 471 -18.51 3.04 5.97
C ASN A 471 -19.21 2.52 7.25
N LYS A 472 -20.55 2.62 7.34
CA LYS A 472 -21.30 2.09 8.51
C LYS A 472 -21.22 0.56 8.59
N HIS A 473 -21.08 -0.10 7.45
CA HIS A 473 -21.09 -1.54 7.31
C HIS A 473 -19.71 -2.13 6.98
N ALA A 474 -18.70 -1.32 6.69
CA ALA A 474 -17.40 -1.76 6.20
C ALA A 474 -16.73 -2.77 7.14
N GLN A 475 -16.66 -2.47 8.45
CA GLN A 475 -16.05 -3.37 9.43
C GLN A 475 -16.86 -4.67 9.57
N LEU A 476 -18.19 -4.57 9.66
CA LEU A 476 -19.07 -5.74 9.73
C LEU A 476 -18.98 -6.61 8.48
N TRP A 477 -18.84 -6.01 7.30
CA TRP A 477 -18.70 -6.70 6.02
C TRP A 477 -17.37 -7.44 5.95
N MET A 478 -16.25 -6.76 6.19
CA MET A 478 -14.92 -7.37 6.12
C MET A 478 -14.72 -8.47 7.17
N ASP A 479 -15.27 -8.33 8.37
CA ASP A 479 -15.23 -9.36 9.42
C ASP A 479 -16.30 -10.46 9.23
N SER A 480 -17.20 -10.33 8.26
CA SER A 480 -18.27 -11.29 8.04
C SER A 480 -17.77 -12.60 7.43
N ILE A 481 -18.46 -13.69 7.76
CA ILE A 481 -18.27 -14.98 7.09
C ILE A 481 -18.61 -14.92 5.60
N HIS A 482 -19.48 -14.00 5.18
CA HIS A 482 -19.81 -13.80 3.77
C HIS A 482 -18.59 -13.32 2.97
N CYS A 483 -17.89 -12.29 3.46
CA CYS A 483 -16.67 -11.81 2.82
C CYS A 483 -15.60 -12.90 2.76
N GLN A 484 -15.42 -13.65 3.84
CA GLN A 484 -14.47 -14.76 3.91
C GLN A 484 -14.77 -15.88 2.90
N LEU A 485 -16.05 -16.29 2.77
CA LEU A 485 -16.47 -17.30 1.80
C LEU A 485 -16.32 -16.81 0.36
N VAL A 486 -16.70 -15.56 0.08
CA VAL A 486 -16.56 -14.92 -1.24
C VAL A 486 -15.08 -14.86 -1.65
N GLY A 487 -14.20 -14.47 -0.73
CA GLY A 487 -12.75 -14.48 -0.95
C GLY A 487 -12.17 -15.87 -1.19
N SER A 488 -12.61 -16.87 -0.41
CA SER A 488 -12.19 -18.27 -0.62
C SER A 488 -12.61 -18.81 -1.99
N LEU A 489 -13.80 -18.42 -2.47
CA LEU A 489 -14.31 -18.80 -3.79
C LEU A 489 -13.44 -18.25 -4.93
N ALA A 490 -12.97 -17.00 -4.79
CA ALA A 490 -12.09 -16.38 -5.76
C ALA A 490 -10.74 -17.11 -5.84
N ILE A 491 -10.12 -17.43 -4.70
CA ILE A 491 -8.85 -18.21 -4.67
C ILE A 491 -9.06 -19.62 -5.24
N LEU A 492 -10.14 -20.29 -4.86
CA LEU A 492 -10.46 -21.61 -5.39
C LEU A 492 -10.53 -21.58 -6.91
N SER A 493 -11.21 -20.58 -7.46
CA SER A 493 -11.33 -20.39 -8.91
C SER A 493 -9.97 -20.18 -9.58
N THR A 494 -9.16 -19.22 -9.10
CA THR A 494 -7.88 -18.89 -9.75
C THR A 494 -6.87 -20.03 -9.68
N GLU A 495 -6.72 -20.63 -8.50
CA GLU A 495 -5.69 -21.66 -8.28
C GLU A 495 -6.03 -22.97 -9.00
N VAL A 496 -7.31 -23.38 -8.99
CA VAL A 496 -7.75 -24.55 -9.75
C VAL A 496 -7.59 -24.31 -11.25
N SER A 497 -7.93 -23.12 -11.76
CA SER A 497 -7.75 -22.79 -13.18
C SER A 497 -6.28 -22.87 -13.61
N VAL A 498 -5.34 -22.34 -12.82
CA VAL A 498 -3.89 -22.42 -13.13
C VAL A 498 -3.40 -23.88 -13.13
N LEU A 499 -3.77 -24.68 -12.12
CA LEU A 499 -3.38 -26.10 -12.06
C LEU A 499 -3.98 -26.93 -13.21
N LEU A 500 -5.22 -26.64 -13.61
CA LEU A 500 -5.87 -27.29 -14.75
C LEU A 500 -5.21 -26.90 -16.07
N LEU A 501 -4.81 -25.63 -16.23
CA LEU A 501 -4.02 -25.18 -17.37
C LEU A 501 -2.69 -25.95 -17.43
N THR A 502 -1.93 -26.01 -16.33
CA THR A 502 -0.67 -26.78 -16.28
C THR A 502 -0.91 -28.24 -16.66
N TYR A 503 -1.96 -28.87 -16.15
CA TYR A 503 -2.31 -30.24 -16.52
C TYR A 503 -2.60 -30.40 -18.01
N LEU A 504 -3.41 -29.52 -18.60
CA LEU A 504 -3.72 -29.52 -20.03
C LEU A 504 -2.44 -29.37 -20.89
N THR A 505 -1.49 -28.53 -20.45
CA THR A 505 -0.21 -28.38 -21.16
C THR A 505 0.66 -29.64 -21.10
N LEU A 506 0.72 -30.28 -19.93
CA LEU A 506 1.49 -31.50 -19.71
C LEU A 506 0.89 -32.68 -20.48
N GLU A 507 -0.44 -32.80 -20.51
CA GLU A 507 -1.15 -33.80 -21.30
C GLU A 507 -0.74 -33.71 -22.78
N LYS A 508 -0.75 -32.50 -23.34
CA LYS A 508 -0.35 -32.26 -24.74
C LYS A 508 1.14 -32.49 -24.98
N TYR A 509 1.99 -32.07 -24.05
CA TYR A 509 3.43 -32.32 -24.12
C TYR A 509 3.72 -33.82 -24.25
N ILE A 510 3.14 -34.65 -23.37
CA ILE A 510 3.35 -36.10 -23.39
C ILE A 510 2.88 -36.71 -24.72
N CYS A 511 1.72 -36.30 -25.23
CA CYS A 511 1.18 -36.83 -26.49
C CYS A 511 2.00 -36.46 -27.72
N ILE A 512 2.62 -35.27 -27.74
CA ILE A 512 3.37 -34.77 -28.91
C ILE A 512 4.82 -35.24 -28.89
N VAL A 513 5.50 -35.15 -27.75
CA VAL A 513 6.93 -35.47 -27.64
C VAL A 513 7.17 -36.99 -27.56
N TYR A 514 6.24 -37.75 -26.97
CA TYR A 514 6.38 -39.20 -26.80
C TYR A 514 5.23 -39.99 -27.46
N PRO A 515 5.11 -39.96 -28.80
CA PRO A 515 3.98 -40.57 -29.50
C PRO A 515 3.91 -42.11 -29.40
N PHE A 516 5.05 -42.79 -29.16
CA PHE A 516 5.17 -44.26 -29.18
C PHE A 516 5.27 -44.93 -27.80
N ARG A 517 5.30 -44.17 -26.70
CA ARG A 517 5.25 -44.78 -25.35
C ARG A 517 3.78 -45.03 -24.95
N CYS A 518 3.48 -46.17 -24.33
CA CYS A 518 2.18 -46.52 -23.71
C CYS A 518 1.77 -45.60 -22.53
N LEU A 519 2.21 -44.35 -22.52
CA LEU A 519 1.90 -43.34 -21.50
C LEU A 519 0.63 -42.53 -21.80
N LYS A 520 -0.17 -42.90 -22.82
CA LYS A 520 -1.45 -42.23 -23.09
C LYS A 520 -2.33 -42.27 -21.85
N PRO A 521 -2.82 -41.12 -21.35
CA PRO A 521 -3.59 -41.08 -20.12
C PRO A 521 -4.89 -41.89 -20.29
N ARG A 522 -5.04 -42.91 -19.44
CA ARG A 522 -6.26 -43.73 -19.37
C ARG A 522 -7.36 -42.92 -18.68
N LYS A 523 -8.63 -43.17 -19.04
CA LYS A 523 -9.77 -42.39 -18.52
C LYS A 523 -9.79 -42.23 -17.00
N CYS A 524 -9.57 -43.32 -16.26
CA CYS A 524 -9.56 -43.29 -14.79
C CYS A 524 -8.46 -42.38 -14.25
N ARG A 525 -7.26 -42.42 -14.85
CA ARG A 525 -6.12 -41.58 -14.41
C ARG A 525 -6.38 -40.10 -14.62
N THR A 526 -6.99 -39.70 -15.75
CA THR A 526 -7.39 -38.30 -15.97
C THR A 526 -8.40 -37.84 -14.93
N ILE A 527 -9.45 -38.63 -14.68
CA ILE A 527 -10.48 -38.29 -13.68
C ILE A 527 -9.86 -38.18 -12.28
N SER A 528 -9.00 -39.13 -11.88
CA SER A 528 -8.32 -39.08 -10.58
C SER A 528 -7.44 -37.83 -10.42
N ILE A 529 -6.73 -37.41 -11.48
CA ILE A 529 -5.92 -36.18 -11.45
C ILE A 529 -6.81 -34.94 -11.33
N LEU A 530 -7.91 -34.86 -12.08
CA LEU A 530 -8.85 -33.74 -11.98
C LEU A 530 -9.45 -33.63 -10.58
N VAL A 531 -9.85 -34.74 -9.97
CA VAL A 531 -10.34 -34.78 -8.58
C VAL A 531 -9.26 -34.32 -7.60
N LEU A 532 -8.01 -34.77 -7.78
CA LEU A 532 -6.89 -34.34 -6.94
C LEU A 532 -6.63 -32.82 -7.04
N ILE A 533 -6.69 -32.25 -8.25
CA ILE A 533 -6.54 -30.81 -8.46
C ILE A 533 -7.63 -30.04 -7.69
N TRP A 534 -8.88 -30.50 -7.74
CA TRP A 534 -9.96 -29.88 -6.96
C TRP A 534 -9.72 -30.01 -5.46
N ILE A 535 -9.30 -31.17 -4.95
CA ILE A 535 -8.98 -31.36 -3.52
C ILE A 535 -7.89 -30.39 -3.07
N ILE A 536 -6.82 -30.25 -3.86
CA ILE A 536 -5.73 -29.31 -3.57
C ILE A 536 -6.25 -27.87 -3.59
N GLY A 537 -7.05 -27.49 -4.59
CA GLY A 537 -7.66 -26.17 -4.67
C GLY A 537 -8.56 -25.85 -3.47
N PHE A 538 -9.39 -26.80 -3.04
CA PHE A 538 -10.22 -26.66 -1.84
C PHE A 538 -9.36 -26.52 -0.57
N ALA A 539 -8.30 -27.30 -0.44
CA ALA A 539 -7.39 -27.16 0.69
C ALA A 539 -6.77 -25.75 0.71
N VAL A 540 -6.23 -25.28 -0.43
CA VAL A 540 -5.63 -23.94 -0.53
C VAL A 540 -6.64 -22.82 -0.23
N ALA A 541 -7.87 -22.93 -0.75
CA ALA A 541 -8.88 -21.89 -0.56
C ALA A 541 -9.48 -21.85 0.86
N PHE A 542 -9.53 -22.96 1.59
CA PHE A 542 -10.24 -23.03 2.87
C PHE A 542 -9.33 -23.15 4.10
N ILE A 543 -8.05 -23.54 3.95
CA ILE A 543 -7.08 -23.58 5.06
C ILE A 543 -7.01 -22.27 5.87
N PRO A 544 -7.02 -21.07 5.25
CA PRO A 544 -6.96 -19.82 6.01
C PRO A 544 -8.18 -19.56 6.90
N LEU A 545 -9.29 -20.28 6.70
CA LEU A 545 -10.50 -20.17 7.53
C LEU A 545 -10.44 -21.04 8.80
N SER A 546 -9.60 -22.08 8.80
CA SER A 546 -9.56 -23.08 9.88
C SER A 546 -8.92 -22.58 11.17
N ASN A 547 -7.89 -21.72 11.07
CA ASN A 547 -7.17 -21.22 12.24
C ASN A 547 -7.12 -19.68 12.28
N LYS A 548 -8.04 -19.09 13.05
CA LYS A 548 -8.14 -17.64 13.24
C LYS A 548 -6.97 -17.03 14.02
N GLU A 549 -6.25 -17.79 14.85
CA GLU A 549 -5.08 -17.27 15.56
C GLU A 549 -3.89 -17.06 14.62
N PHE A 550 -3.68 -18.00 13.69
CA PHE A 550 -2.56 -17.94 12.76
C PHE A 550 -2.83 -17.03 11.55
N PHE A 551 -4.01 -17.16 10.92
CA PHE A 551 -4.34 -16.44 9.69
C PHE A 551 -5.13 -15.14 9.91
N ARG A 552 -5.67 -14.91 11.11
CA ARG A 552 -6.56 -13.79 11.43
C ARG A 552 -7.65 -13.62 10.36
N ASN A 553 -8.02 -12.40 10.00
CA ASN A 553 -9.00 -12.14 8.95
C ASN A 553 -8.30 -12.06 7.57
N TYR A 554 -7.78 -13.19 7.09
CA TYR A 554 -6.97 -13.26 5.86
C TYR A 554 -7.67 -12.67 4.63
N TYR A 555 -8.93 -13.04 4.41
CA TYR A 555 -9.74 -12.56 3.28
C TYR A 555 -10.31 -11.16 3.52
N GLY A 556 -10.70 -10.82 4.75
CA GLY A 556 -11.31 -9.53 5.10
C GLY A 556 -10.32 -8.40 5.35
N THR A 557 -9.20 -8.38 4.63
CA THR A 557 -8.23 -7.27 4.72
C THR A 557 -8.65 -6.05 3.90
N ASN A 558 -9.53 -6.24 2.91
CA ASN A 558 -10.04 -5.21 2.02
C ASN A 558 -11.53 -5.41 1.71
N GLY A 559 -12.19 -4.37 1.16
CA GLY A 559 -13.62 -4.40 0.86
C GLY A 559 -14.06 -5.44 -0.18
N VAL A 560 -13.13 -5.92 -1.03
CA VAL A 560 -13.39 -6.90 -2.10
C VAL A 560 -13.03 -8.34 -1.69
N CYS A 561 -12.56 -8.54 -0.46
CA CYS A 561 -12.32 -9.85 0.13
C CYS A 561 -11.23 -10.69 -0.56
N PHE A 562 -10.24 -10.05 -1.19
CA PHE A 562 -9.20 -10.73 -1.97
C PHE A 562 -7.78 -10.38 -1.46
N PRO A 563 -6.96 -11.35 -1.03
CA PRO A 563 -5.70 -11.10 -0.33
C PRO A 563 -4.49 -10.89 -1.25
N LEU A 564 -4.59 -9.94 -2.20
CA LEU A 564 -3.49 -9.60 -3.14
C LEU A 564 -2.41 -8.77 -2.43
N HIS A 565 -2.82 -7.68 -1.79
CA HIS A 565 -1.97 -6.67 -1.19
C HIS A 565 -2.04 -6.77 0.34
N SER A 566 -1.17 -7.61 0.91
CA SER A 566 -1.08 -7.84 2.35
C SER A 566 -0.12 -6.83 2.96
N GLU A 567 -0.41 -5.53 2.85
CA GLU A 567 0.53 -4.50 3.27
C GLU A 567 0.74 -4.45 4.80
N GLN A 568 -0.12 -5.11 5.60
CA GLN A 568 0.11 -5.38 7.03
C GLN A 568 -0.80 -6.50 7.56
N SER A 569 -0.64 -7.75 7.10
CA SER A 569 -1.10 -8.84 7.95
C SER A 569 -0.10 -8.99 9.10
N GLU A 570 -0.47 -8.53 10.30
CA GLU A 570 0.39 -8.55 11.51
C GLU A 570 0.91 -9.95 11.88
N SER A 571 0.36 -11.04 11.31
CA SER A 571 0.93 -12.37 11.46
C SER A 571 1.88 -12.71 10.30
N SER A 572 3.11 -13.09 10.66
CA SER A 572 4.10 -13.62 9.72
C SER A 572 3.55 -14.80 8.91
N GLY A 573 2.61 -15.56 9.48
CA GLY A 573 2.00 -16.73 8.87
C GLY A 573 1.18 -16.46 7.61
N SER A 574 0.27 -15.48 7.64
CA SER A 574 -0.57 -15.14 6.47
C SER A 574 0.24 -14.53 5.32
N GLN A 575 1.28 -13.75 5.65
CA GLN A 575 2.17 -13.20 4.65
C GLN A 575 2.94 -14.31 3.92
N ILE A 576 3.53 -15.25 4.67
CA ILE A 576 4.23 -16.41 4.10
C ILE A 576 3.27 -17.21 3.21
N TYR A 577 2.06 -17.48 3.70
CA TYR A 577 1.06 -18.23 2.95
C TYR A 577 0.71 -17.58 1.61
N SER A 578 0.41 -16.28 1.61
CA SER A 578 0.11 -15.51 0.40
C SER A 578 1.29 -15.53 -0.60
N VAL A 579 2.54 -15.47 -0.12
CA VAL A 579 3.73 -15.56 -0.99
C VAL A 579 3.86 -16.96 -1.59
N VAL A 580 3.67 -18.01 -0.80
CA VAL A 580 3.78 -19.40 -1.28
C VAL A 580 2.75 -19.68 -2.38
N ILE A 581 1.51 -19.23 -2.23
CA ILE A 581 0.45 -19.45 -3.23
C ILE A 581 0.68 -18.57 -4.46
N PHE A 582 0.65 -17.23 -4.30
CA PHE A 582 0.67 -16.32 -5.45
C PHE A 582 2.00 -16.24 -6.17
N LEU A 583 3.13 -16.42 -5.48
CA LEU A 583 4.45 -16.41 -6.11
C LEU A 583 4.99 -17.82 -6.28
N GLY A 584 4.94 -18.68 -5.26
CA GLY A 584 5.54 -20.02 -5.34
C GLY A 584 4.84 -20.96 -6.33
N VAL A 585 3.58 -21.33 -6.04
CA VAL A 585 2.81 -22.30 -6.82
C VAL A 585 2.60 -21.81 -8.25
N ASN A 586 2.16 -20.56 -8.41
CA ASN A 586 1.88 -20.00 -9.73
C ASN A 586 3.16 -19.85 -10.57
N LEU A 587 4.31 -19.42 -10.00
CA LEU A 587 5.57 -19.37 -10.75
C LEU A 587 6.02 -20.77 -11.19
N ALA A 588 5.91 -21.77 -10.31
CA ALA A 588 6.24 -23.15 -10.64
C ALA A 588 5.37 -23.68 -11.79
N ALA A 589 4.06 -23.42 -11.75
CA ALA A 589 3.13 -23.74 -12.82
C ALA A 589 3.54 -23.08 -14.15
N PHE A 590 3.88 -21.80 -14.15
CA PHE A 590 4.34 -21.10 -15.36
C PHE A 590 5.65 -21.65 -15.91
N ILE A 591 6.63 -21.98 -15.06
CA ILE A 591 7.89 -22.58 -15.50
C ILE A 591 7.63 -23.91 -16.20
N ILE A 592 6.80 -24.77 -15.61
CA ILE A 592 6.42 -26.07 -16.20
C ILE A 592 5.75 -25.86 -17.56
N ILE A 593 4.83 -24.90 -17.65
CA ILE A 593 4.10 -24.59 -18.88
C ILE A 593 5.06 -24.11 -19.98
N VAL A 594 5.92 -23.13 -19.68
CA VAL A 594 6.88 -22.56 -20.65
C VAL A 594 7.85 -23.64 -21.13
N PHE A 595 8.39 -24.44 -20.21
CA PHE A 595 9.26 -25.57 -20.54
C PHE A 595 8.56 -26.58 -21.45
N SER A 596 7.34 -26.98 -21.10
CA SER A 596 6.55 -27.96 -21.86
C SER A 596 6.28 -27.49 -23.29
N TYR A 597 5.95 -26.20 -23.49
CA TYR A 597 5.75 -25.65 -24.83
C TYR A 597 7.06 -25.48 -25.61
N GLY A 598 8.14 -25.04 -24.96
CA GLY A 598 9.45 -24.95 -25.58
C GLY A 598 9.89 -26.30 -26.15
N SER A 599 9.77 -27.36 -25.35
CA SER A 599 10.09 -28.73 -25.79
C SER A 599 9.11 -29.26 -26.85
N MET A 600 7.82 -28.94 -26.75
CA MET A 600 6.82 -29.31 -27.76
C MET A 600 7.14 -28.68 -29.12
N PHE A 601 7.47 -27.38 -29.15
CA PHE A 601 7.81 -26.67 -30.38
C PHE A 601 9.13 -27.17 -30.97
N TYR A 602 10.13 -27.43 -30.12
CA TYR A 602 11.41 -28.01 -30.53
C TYR A 602 11.25 -29.40 -31.16
N SER A 603 10.50 -30.30 -30.49
CA SER A 603 10.23 -31.65 -30.99
C SER A 603 9.52 -31.63 -32.34
N VAL A 604 8.57 -30.72 -32.51
CA VAL A 604 7.84 -30.51 -33.77
C VAL A 604 8.75 -29.97 -34.87
N HIS A 605 9.65 -29.02 -34.58
CA HIS A 605 10.63 -28.53 -35.55
C HIS A 605 11.56 -29.67 -36.00
N GLN A 606 12.04 -30.49 -35.06
CA GLN A 606 12.89 -31.63 -35.35
C GLN A 606 12.17 -32.71 -36.21
N THR A 607 10.92 -33.03 -35.89
CA THR A 607 10.13 -34.03 -36.63
C THR A 607 9.64 -33.55 -37.99
N ALA A 608 9.46 -32.23 -38.19
CA ALA A 608 9.13 -31.65 -39.49
C ALA A 608 10.25 -31.83 -40.55
N ILE A 609 11.50 -32.01 -40.10
CA ILE A 609 12.67 -32.21 -40.97
C ILE A 609 12.83 -33.69 -41.38
N MET A 610 12.26 -34.65 -40.63
CA MET A 610 12.61 -36.08 -40.73
C MET A 610 11.54 -37.01 -41.32
N ALA A 611 10.26 -36.61 -41.48
CA ALA A 611 9.22 -37.52 -41.99
C ALA A 611 8.08 -36.84 -42.79
N THR A 612 7.82 -37.29 -44.02
CA THR A 612 6.81 -36.73 -44.93
C THR A 612 5.40 -37.34 -44.78
N GLU A 613 5.28 -38.56 -44.24
CA GLU A 613 4.01 -39.32 -44.15
C GLU A 613 3.25 -39.09 -42.82
N ILE A 614 3.98 -38.89 -41.71
CA ILE A 614 3.44 -38.51 -40.38
C ILE A 614 2.99 -37.02 -40.35
N ARG A 615 3.34 -36.27 -41.41
CA ARG A 615 3.14 -34.83 -41.56
C ARG A 615 1.68 -34.39 -41.41
N ASN A 616 0.70 -35.18 -41.87
CA ASN A 616 -0.71 -34.79 -41.79
C ASN A 616 -1.30 -34.90 -40.37
N HIS A 617 -0.94 -35.94 -39.61
CA HIS A 617 -1.36 -36.08 -38.21
C HIS A 617 -0.67 -35.03 -37.32
N ILE A 618 0.63 -34.80 -37.55
CA ILE A 618 1.40 -33.76 -36.86
C ILE A 618 0.83 -32.37 -37.17
N LYS A 619 0.48 -32.06 -38.43
CA LYS A 619 -0.08 -30.75 -38.82
C LYS A 619 -1.41 -30.44 -38.13
N LYS A 620 -2.26 -31.46 -37.88
CA LYS A 620 -3.52 -31.29 -37.13
C LYS A 620 -3.26 -31.02 -35.65
N GLU A 621 -2.38 -31.78 -35.01
CA GLU A 621 -1.96 -31.55 -33.61
C GLU A 621 -1.19 -30.24 -33.44
N MET A 622 -0.45 -29.76 -34.45
CA MET A 622 0.23 -28.46 -34.45
C MET A 622 -0.72 -27.27 -34.48
N ILE A 623 -1.80 -27.33 -35.26
CA ILE A 623 -2.83 -26.28 -35.27
C ILE A 623 -3.49 -26.18 -33.89
N LEU A 624 -3.71 -27.33 -33.23
CA LEU A 624 -4.21 -27.39 -31.87
C LEU A 624 -3.18 -26.85 -30.86
N ALA A 625 -1.91 -27.25 -30.94
CA ALA A 625 -0.83 -26.78 -30.07
C ALA A 625 -0.60 -25.26 -30.15
N LYS A 626 -0.58 -24.68 -31.36
CA LYS A 626 -0.50 -23.22 -31.56
C LYS A 626 -1.65 -22.47 -30.89
N ARG A 627 -2.84 -23.06 -30.86
CA ARG A 627 -4.00 -22.47 -30.18
C ARG A 627 -3.86 -22.51 -28.66
N PHE A 628 -3.38 -23.63 -28.11
CA PHE A 628 -3.08 -23.72 -26.67
C PHE A 628 -1.95 -22.80 -26.24
N PHE A 629 -0.96 -22.56 -27.11
CA PHE A 629 0.06 -21.55 -26.88
C PHE A 629 -0.54 -20.16 -26.68
N PHE A 630 -1.48 -19.73 -27.54
CA PHE A 630 -2.15 -18.43 -27.37
C PHE A 630 -2.95 -18.35 -26.08
N ILE A 631 -3.63 -19.44 -25.68
CA ILE A 631 -4.40 -19.52 -24.43
C ILE A 631 -3.49 -19.33 -23.21
N VAL A 632 -2.41 -20.09 -23.17
CA VAL A 632 -1.42 -20.03 -22.10
C VAL A 632 -0.71 -18.69 -22.07
N PHE A 633 -0.43 -18.11 -23.23
CA PHE A 633 0.19 -16.81 -23.35
C PHE A 633 -0.72 -15.71 -22.80
N THR A 634 -2.02 -15.72 -23.14
CA THR A 634 -2.99 -14.76 -22.58
C THR A 634 -3.12 -14.89 -21.07
N ASP A 635 -3.11 -16.11 -20.54
CA ASP A 635 -3.16 -16.33 -19.09
C ASP A 635 -1.88 -15.78 -18.42
N ALA A 636 -0.71 -16.12 -18.94
CA ALA A 636 0.58 -15.64 -18.44
C ALA A 636 0.69 -14.11 -18.43
N LEU A 637 0.18 -13.42 -19.46
CA LEU A 637 0.17 -11.95 -19.51
C LEU A 637 -0.63 -11.32 -18.37
N CYS A 638 -1.73 -11.94 -17.95
CA CYS A 638 -2.55 -11.43 -16.85
C CYS A 638 -1.96 -11.73 -15.46
N TRP A 639 -1.07 -12.72 -15.35
CA TRP A 639 -0.34 -13.01 -14.12
C TRP A 639 0.90 -12.14 -13.91
N ILE A 640 1.49 -11.58 -14.97
CA ILE A 640 2.64 -10.65 -14.87
C ILE A 640 2.38 -9.49 -13.89
N PRO A 641 1.27 -8.73 -13.99
CA PRO A 641 0.95 -7.67 -13.03
C PRO A 641 0.86 -8.16 -11.59
N ILE A 642 0.30 -9.35 -11.37
CA ILE A 642 0.17 -9.96 -10.04
C ILE A 642 1.55 -10.27 -9.45
N PHE A 643 2.46 -10.85 -10.24
CA PHE A 643 3.83 -11.12 -9.81
C PHE A 643 4.60 -9.83 -9.50
N ILE A 644 4.46 -8.80 -10.35
CA ILE A 644 5.10 -7.49 -10.13
C ILE A 644 4.60 -6.86 -8.84
N LEU A 645 3.29 -6.81 -8.63
CA LEU A 645 2.71 -6.26 -7.39
C LEU A 645 3.18 -7.02 -6.15
N LYS A 646 3.26 -8.36 -6.22
CA LYS A 646 3.75 -9.16 -5.11
C LYS A 646 5.23 -8.94 -4.83
N LEU A 647 6.05 -8.77 -5.86
CA LEU A 647 7.47 -8.46 -5.73
C LEU A 647 7.69 -7.06 -5.12
N LEU A 648 6.96 -6.06 -5.59
CA LEU A 648 6.99 -4.70 -5.04
C LEU A 648 6.55 -4.67 -3.57
N SER A 649 5.52 -5.44 -3.22
CA SER A 649 5.06 -5.63 -1.84
C SER A 649 6.15 -6.25 -0.95
N LEU A 650 6.94 -7.22 -1.46
CA LEU A 650 8.08 -7.79 -0.73
C LEU A 650 9.23 -6.79 -0.54
N LEU A 651 9.40 -5.85 -1.47
CA LEU A 651 10.37 -4.76 -1.38
C LEU A 651 9.91 -3.60 -0.47
N ARG A 652 8.73 -3.71 0.16
CA ARG A 652 8.10 -2.68 1.01
C ARG A 652 7.93 -1.32 0.32
N VAL A 653 7.66 -1.36 -0.98
CA VAL A 653 7.27 -0.16 -1.74
C VAL A 653 5.77 0.08 -1.50
N GLU A 654 5.40 1.31 -1.16
CA GLU A 654 3.99 1.70 -1.01
C GLU A 654 3.28 1.61 -2.37
N ILE A 655 2.25 0.75 -2.45
CA ILE A 655 1.49 0.55 -3.69
C ILE A 655 0.15 1.28 -3.56
N PRO A 656 -0.19 2.20 -4.48
CA PRO A 656 -1.50 2.81 -4.51
C PRO A 656 -2.59 1.73 -4.60
N GLY A 657 -3.55 1.75 -3.66
CA GLY A 657 -4.62 0.76 -3.63
C GLY A 657 -5.48 0.74 -4.90
N THR A 658 -5.51 1.83 -5.67
CA THR A 658 -6.14 1.91 -6.99
C THR A 658 -5.58 0.89 -7.97
N ILE A 659 -4.26 0.67 -7.99
CA ILE A 659 -3.63 -0.32 -8.85
C ILE A 659 -4.08 -1.73 -8.44
N THR A 660 -4.09 -2.01 -7.13
CA THR A 660 -4.54 -3.31 -6.60
C THR A 660 -6.00 -3.57 -6.96
N SER A 661 -6.84 -2.53 -6.94
CA SER A 661 -8.24 -2.59 -7.38
C SER A 661 -8.38 -3.00 -8.83
N TRP A 662 -7.61 -2.38 -9.73
CA TRP A 662 -7.63 -2.70 -11.15
C TRP A 662 -7.17 -4.14 -11.39
N VAL A 663 -6.16 -4.63 -10.67
CA VAL A 663 -5.71 -6.01 -10.86
C VAL A 663 -6.78 -7.03 -10.43
N VAL A 664 -7.42 -6.84 -9.25
CA VAL A 664 -8.43 -7.77 -8.74
C VAL A 664 -9.73 -7.75 -9.54
N ILE A 665 -10.19 -6.55 -9.94
CA ILE A 665 -11.49 -6.40 -10.61
C ILE A 665 -11.38 -6.58 -12.13
N PHE A 666 -10.26 -6.17 -12.72
CA PHE A 666 -10.08 -6.16 -14.18
C PHE A 666 -9.22 -7.31 -14.66
N ILE A 667 -7.95 -7.37 -14.24
CA ILE A 667 -6.96 -8.27 -14.86
C ILE A 667 -7.26 -9.74 -14.56
N LEU A 668 -7.52 -10.06 -13.30
CA LEU A 668 -7.69 -11.43 -12.85
C LEU A 668 -8.94 -12.12 -13.45
N PRO A 669 -10.12 -11.47 -13.53
CA PRO A 669 -11.31 -12.08 -14.14
C PRO A 669 -11.31 -12.12 -15.68
N ILE A 670 -10.46 -11.32 -16.36
CA ILE A 670 -10.39 -11.31 -17.83
C ILE A 670 -10.00 -12.68 -18.39
N ASN A 671 -9.11 -13.42 -17.70
CA ASN A 671 -8.72 -14.76 -18.12
C ASN A 671 -9.93 -15.69 -18.20
N SER A 672 -10.72 -15.73 -17.12
CA SER A 672 -11.93 -16.55 -17.05
C SER A 672 -13.01 -16.12 -18.06
N ALA A 673 -13.03 -14.85 -18.49
CA ALA A 673 -13.93 -14.35 -19.52
C ALA A 673 -13.50 -14.72 -20.96
N LEU A 674 -12.19 -14.69 -21.24
CA LEU A 674 -11.62 -14.98 -22.56
C LEU A 674 -11.48 -16.47 -22.84
N ASN A 675 -11.30 -17.29 -21.79
CA ASN A 675 -11.15 -18.73 -21.86
C ASN A 675 -12.20 -19.42 -22.77
N PRO A 676 -13.52 -19.21 -22.58
CA PRO A 676 -14.56 -19.76 -23.47
C PRO A 676 -14.37 -19.46 -24.97
N LEU A 677 -13.96 -18.23 -25.30
CA LEU A 677 -13.71 -17.80 -26.68
C LEU A 677 -12.54 -18.58 -27.30
N LEU A 678 -11.48 -18.73 -26.52
CA LEU A 678 -10.25 -19.38 -26.97
C LEU A 678 -10.40 -20.90 -27.03
N TYR A 679 -11.16 -21.55 -26.13
CA TYR A 679 -11.33 -23.01 -26.12
C TYR A 679 -12.37 -23.55 -27.11
N THR A 680 -13.46 -22.81 -27.35
CA THR A 680 -14.62 -23.37 -28.05
C THR A 680 -15.03 -22.54 -29.26
N LEU A 681 -15.23 -21.23 -29.09
CA LEU A 681 -15.84 -20.37 -30.13
C LEU A 681 -14.94 -20.19 -31.36
N THR A 682 -13.63 -20.35 -31.20
CA THR A 682 -12.66 -20.29 -32.30
C THR A 682 -12.42 -21.63 -33.02
N THR A 683 -13.07 -22.74 -32.62
CA THR A 683 -12.93 -24.05 -33.32
C THR A 683 -13.62 -24.05 -34.70
N ARG A 684 -13.01 -24.72 -35.68
CA ARG A 684 -13.63 -25.01 -37.00
C ARG A 684 -14.95 -25.79 -36.92
N PRO A 685 -15.06 -26.92 -36.18
CA PRO A 685 -16.31 -27.66 -36.05
C PRO A 685 -17.46 -26.82 -35.45
N PHE A 686 -17.16 -25.88 -34.56
CA PHE A 686 -18.17 -24.95 -34.04
C PHE A 686 -18.63 -23.93 -35.08
N LYS A 687 -17.70 -23.35 -35.86
CA LYS A 687 -18.05 -22.46 -36.99
C LYS A 687 -18.95 -23.18 -38.00
N GLU A 688 -18.65 -24.44 -38.31
CA GLU A 688 -19.44 -25.28 -39.21
C GLU A 688 -20.84 -25.58 -38.63
N MET A 689 -20.93 -25.91 -37.33
CA MET A 689 -22.20 -26.10 -36.63
C MET A 689 -23.07 -24.83 -36.63
N ILE A 690 -22.49 -23.67 -36.36
CA ILE A 690 -23.21 -22.37 -36.44
C ILE A 690 -23.68 -22.12 -37.87
N HIS A 691 -22.84 -22.37 -38.87
CA HIS A 691 -23.24 -22.21 -40.27
C HIS A 691 -24.40 -23.14 -40.64
N GLN A 692 -24.41 -24.38 -40.16
CA GLN A 692 -25.54 -25.31 -40.38
C GLN A 692 -26.81 -24.87 -39.66
N VAL A 693 -26.71 -24.40 -38.40
CA VAL A 693 -27.86 -23.87 -37.65
C VAL A 693 -28.41 -22.60 -38.30
N TRP A 694 -27.54 -21.69 -38.72
CA TRP A 694 -27.91 -20.45 -39.41
C TRP A 694 -28.53 -20.74 -40.79
N TYR A 695 -28.00 -21.71 -41.52
CA TYR A 695 -28.57 -22.19 -42.79
C TYR A 695 -29.98 -22.78 -42.58
N ASN A 696 -30.16 -23.63 -41.57
CA ASN A 696 -31.46 -24.21 -41.22
C ASN A 696 -32.47 -23.16 -40.73
N TYR A 697 -32.01 -22.16 -39.95
CA TYR A 697 -32.84 -21.04 -39.53
C TYR A 697 -33.26 -20.17 -40.72
N ARG A 698 -32.34 -19.89 -41.66
CA ARG A 698 -32.61 -19.14 -42.88
C ARG A 698 -33.57 -19.87 -43.82
N GLN A 699 -33.46 -21.21 -43.93
CA GLN A 699 -34.43 -22.04 -44.64
C GLN A 699 -35.82 -22.05 -43.97
N ARG A 700 -35.90 -22.13 -42.63
CA ARG A 700 -37.17 -22.04 -41.88
C ARG A 700 -37.83 -20.66 -42.04
N ARG A 701 -37.05 -19.59 -42.08
CA ARG A 701 -37.55 -18.22 -42.32
C ARG A 701 -38.02 -18.03 -43.77
N SER A 702 -37.33 -18.64 -44.74
CA SER A 702 -37.75 -18.65 -46.16
C SER A 702 -39.06 -19.42 -46.39
N LYS A 703 -39.26 -20.56 -45.71
CA LYS A 703 -40.52 -21.32 -45.74
C LYS A 703 -41.69 -20.63 -45.03
N ARG A 704 -41.45 -19.64 -44.16
CA ARG A 704 -42.50 -18.86 -43.48
C ARG A 704 -42.94 -17.62 -44.28
N GLY A 705 -42.24 -17.29 -45.38
CA GLY A 705 -42.55 -16.16 -46.28
C GLY A 705 -43.38 -16.52 -47.51
N LYS A 706 -43.76 -17.79 -47.70
CA LYS A 706 -44.70 -18.24 -48.74
C LYS A 706 -45.78 -19.12 -48.10
N GLY A 707 -47.00 -18.59 -47.91
CA GLY A 707 -48.18 -19.40 -47.60
C GLY A 707 -48.46 -20.40 -48.74
N SER A 708 -49.16 -21.52 -48.59
CA SER A 708 -50.21 -21.96 -47.67
C SER A 708 -50.32 -23.50 -47.71
N GLN A 709 -50.92 -24.10 -46.67
CA GLN A 709 -51.47 -25.47 -46.50
C GLN A 709 -50.72 -26.53 -45.63
N LYS A 710 -51.28 -26.69 -44.41
CA LYS A 710 -51.57 -27.84 -43.52
C LYS A 710 -50.56 -29.00 -43.23
N PRO A 711 -50.68 -29.67 -42.05
CA PRO A 711 -49.56 -30.24 -41.32
C PRO A 711 -49.43 -31.76 -41.48
N TYR A 712 -48.21 -32.24 -41.72
CA TYR A 712 -47.78 -33.60 -41.36
C TYR A 712 -46.41 -33.51 -40.69
N GLY A 713 -46.27 -34.16 -39.52
CA GLY A 713 -45.07 -34.12 -38.69
C GLY A 713 -43.87 -34.77 -39.37
N PRO A 714 -42.61 -34.43 -39.01
CA PRO A 714 -41.46 -35.06 -39.62
C PRO A 714 -41.06 -36.30 -38.82
N SER A 715 -41.29 -37.46 -39.42
CA SER A 715 -40.49 -38.66 -39.24
C SER A 715 -39.05 -38.39 -39.68
N PHE A 716 -38.09 -38.67 -38.80
CA PHE A 716 -36.67 -38.73 -39.12
C PHE A 716 -36.40 -40.04 -39.87
N ILE A 717 -36.17 -39.98 -41.19
CA ILE A 717 -35.60 -41.10 -41.95
C ILE A 717 -34.43 -40.55 -42.78
N TRP A 718 -33.25 -41.10 -42.51
CA TRP A 718 -32.03 -40.91 -43.31
C TRP A 718 -32.12 -41.81 -44.54
N VAL A 719 -31.84 -41.26 -45.73
CA VAL A 719 -31.64 -42.02 -46.98
C VAL A 719 -30.28 -41.62 -47.57
N GLU A 720 -29.44 -42.64 -47.73
CA GLU A 720 -28.18 -42.65 -48.50
C GLU A 720 -28.44 -42.66 -50.02
N MET A 721 -27.51 -42.08 -50.81
CA MET A 721 -27.13 -42.52 -52.18
C MET A 721 -25.90 -41.69 -52.64
N TRP A 722 -24.63 -42.17 -52.54
CA TRP A 722 -23.80 -43.04 -53.44
C TRP A 722 -23.00 -42.26 -54.53
N PRO A 723 -21.93 -42.79 -55.22
CA PRO A 723 -20.80 -43.68 -54.84
C PRO A 723 -19.40 -43.44 -55.55
N MET A 724 -18.42 -44.34 -55.29
CA MET A 724 -17.18 -44.76 -56.04
C MET A 724 -15.89 -43.87 -56.01
N HIS A 725 -14.65 -44.37 -55.83
CA HIS A 725 -14.01 -45.64 -56.20
C HIS A 725 -12.93 -46.12 -55.18
N GLU A 726 -12.84 -47.44 -54.98
CA GLU A 726 -11.75 -48.18 -54.32
C GLU A 726 -10.61 -48.51 -55.29
N ILE A 727 -9.35 -48.44 -54.81
CA ILE A 727 -8.23 -49.30 -55.23
C ILE A 727 -7.36 -49.61 -53.99
N THR A 728 -7.32 -50.88 -53.56
CA THR A 728 -6.31 -51.51 -52.68
C THR A 728 -5.25 -52.25 -53.54
N PRO A 729 -4.00 -52.61 -53.11
CA PRO A 729 -3.62 -53.26 -51.84
C PRO A 729 -2.23 -52.82 -51.26
N LYS A 730 -1.79 -53.12 -50.03
CA LYS A 730 -1.45 -54.42 -49.41
C LYS A 730 -1.34 -54.29 -47.89
N VAL A 731 -1.69 -55.38 -47.21
CA VAL A 731 -1.61 -55.58 -45.75
C VAL A 731 -0.25 -56.18 -45.37
N THR A 732 0.40 -55.60 -44.36
CA THR A 732 1.42 -56.28 -43.54
C THR A 732 1.08 -56.07 -42.06
N LYS A 733 0.93 -57.17 -41.32
CA LYS A 733 0.55 -57.24 -39.89
C LYS A 733 1.65 -56.64 -38.99
N PRO A 734 1.33 -55.98 -37.85
CA PRO A 734 2.33 -55.65 -36.84
C PRO A 734 2.53 -56.82 -35.85
N VAL A 735 3.79 -56.98 -35.46
CA VAL A 735 4.34 -57.96 -34.52
C VAL A 735 3.92 -57.63 -33.09
N LEU A 736 3.58 -58.67 -32.34
CA LEU A 736 3.25 -58.71 -30.92
C LEU A 736 4.53 -58.51 -30.09
N CYS A 737 4.63 -57.43 -29.30
CA CYS A 737 5.72 -57.26 -28.33
C CYS A 737 5.40 -58.02 -27.04
N THR A 738 6.26 -58.99 -26.72
CA THR A 738 6.35 -59.73 -25.46
C THR A 738 6.87 -58.86 -24.33
N ASP A 739 6.21 -58.97 -23.17
CA ASP A 739 6.66 -58.44 -21.88
C ASP A 739 7.85 -59.24 -21.34
N SER A 740 8.79 -58.54 -20.70
CA SER A 740 9.84 -59.12 -19.87
C SER A 740 9.69 -58.67 -18.42
N SER A 741 10.03 -59.60 -17.53
CA SER A 741 10.24 -59.52 -16.07
C SER A 741 9.01 -59.46 -15.15
N ASP A 742 8.69 -60.60 -14.53
CA ASP A 742 8.91 -60.73 -13.08
C ASP A 742 9.03 -62.21 -12.64
N ALA A 743 9.66 -62.39 -11.49
CA ALA A 743 10.47 -63.53 -11.09
C ALA A 743 9.74 -64.68 -10.38
N SER A 744 10.49 -65.78 -10.25
CA SER A 744 10.56 -66.72 -9.12
C SER A 744 9.67 -67.97 -9.07
N VAL A 745 10.38 -69.10 -9.19
CA VAL A 745 10.36 -70.31 -8.34
C VAL A 745 8.99 -70.87 -7.93
N THR A 746 8.66 -72.03 -8.49
CA THR A 746 8.01 -73.09 -7.70
C THR A 746 8.45 -74.47 -8.22
N THR A 747 9.15 -75.18 -7.36
CA THR A 747 9.47 -76.61 -7.43
C THR A 747 8.21 -77.47 -7.40
N GLN A 748 8.09 -78.48 -8.27
CA GLN A 748 7.76 -79.85 -7.84
C GLN A 748 7.82 -80.89 -8.98
N THR A 749 8.79 -81.79 -8.80
CA THR A 749 8.71 -83.26 -8.92
C THR A 749 8.35 -83.96 -10.25
N THR A 750 9.32 -84.81 -10.62
CA THR A 750 9.27 -86.25 -10.92
C THR A 750 9.32 -86.77 -12.37
N ARG A 751 10.47 -87.45 -12.59
CA ARG A 751 10.69 -88.77 -13.24
C ARG A 751 10.80 -88.85 -14.77
N LEU A 752 12.08 -88.94 -15.19
CA LEU A 752 12.72 -90.09 -15.85
C LEU A 752 11.87 -90.93 -16.82
N ASN A 753 12.24 -90.91 -18.10
CA ASN A 753 12.94 -92.00 -18.81
C ASN A 753 12.65 -91.91 -20.31
N SER A 754 13.70 -91.94 -21.15
CA SER A 754 14.06 -93.11 -21.97
C SER A 754 14.80 -92.69 -23.25
N TYR A 755 16.01 -93.26 -23.41
CA TYR A 755 16.67 -93.75 -24.65
C TYR A 755 16.46 -92.93 -25.94
N THR A 756 17.45 -92.33 -26.59
CA THR A 756 18.82 -92.74 -26.96
C THR A 756 19.63 -91.49 -27.30
#